data_AF-A0A1W9R5A8-F1
#
_entry.id   AF-A0A1W9R5A8-F1
#
_cell.length_a   1.000
_cell.length_b   1.000
_cell.length_c   1.000
_cell.angle_alpha   90.00
_cell.angle_beta   90.00
_cell.angle_gamma   90.00
#
_symmetry.space_group_name_H-M   'P 1'
#
loop_
_entity.id
_entity.type
_entity.pdbx_description
1 polymer ?
#
loop_
_entity_poly.entity_id
_entity_poly.type
_entity_poly.pdbx_seq_one_letter_code
_entity_poly.pdbx_strand_id
1 'polypeptide(L)'
;MRKEVFFLFFFLSFSSLAVFSQNEKEKEAFYVAEKAFSDGFYSASQILFEKFIHNFPQSKRVFLAKFYLAKSLYFCKKYSSALKILEELKNLEEPQESLDELYYWLGKVYFRGKDYTRSRRSLEKIIGKFKESSYFWEAHYLLAENYLAQCNFSQAEKKLREIISQCKEKKIWKDSILKLLNIYYLQEDFASLENCIENYSSYFKNKEGESYFLFYKGEILYTKGDYKKALEVFRRGMKGVSQNFLRDIFYRKIGECLLKEKKFEKARANFEKIASSEIRRYSYINYYLSRENYTKALALIEEFLKRFPESEYFLYVYLDKAEVFYKLGRIKDALYIYQKISETPSVMVKSIKDKARYGIAWCYLKLGDFDRAIEEFKNILTTTDNISFRLSAQIQIADIYQEKGLYELALKNYNKILEEYPDNIYADYIQFQIGMLFLKNEKWEEAILSFRNLERRFPFSKLIPQANYYLATAYFSEGKYLYTQKILEKNWNRFGNTSLEEKARYLYGKCLFNQANYLQAIKIFSELFSKTKDIELKQLLLIDIAYSYINLSQEDKAREILEKFIIKFSYSEYLSSVLLNLGNLYFKEGKLKKAEKYYRRIIKKFPSDELKYEALLGIANIYMQEGRKDDSEQYLKEVIKEAPLVLRCKAKLLWADFLKVQGEEKKALRMYEEIIREGTSLASLALLRKAYLLKDLRRYSEAIFYFRKTLEKGIKNPEIYFLLGYCWEKLKDERSALDNYFKVIYLFEDKKFKTKAYFRIARIYERENRWKEARKIYEKLVALGIEESKIAQEKIKKLREKEGK
;
A
#
# COMPACT_ATOMS: atom_id res chain seq x y z
N MET A 1 -78.55 81.95 65.79
CA MET A 1 -77.44 82.46 64.94
C MET A 1 -76.64 81.26 64.43
N ARG A 2 -76.34 81.25 63.12
CA ARG A 2 -75.59 80.28 62.26
C ARG A 2 -74.76 79.19 62.97
N LYS A 3 -74.98 77.88 62.74
CA LYS A 3 -74.65 76.99 61.59
C LYS A 3 -73.18 76.51 61.49
N GLU A 4 -73.00 75.20 61.75
CA GLU A 4 -72.26 74.14 61.03
C GLU A 4 -70.72 74.16 60.82
N VAL A 5 -70.16 72.91 60.77
CA VAL A 5 -68.81 72.43 60.34
C VAL A 5 -67.79 72.25 61.50
N PHE A 6 -67.20 71.08 61.82
CA PHE A 6 -67.14 69.73 61.22
C PHE A 6 -66.71 68.67 62.27
N PHE A 7 -67.20 67.44 62.11
CA PHE A 7 -66.83 66.20 62.79
C PHE A 7 -65.53 65.64 62.17
N LEU A 8 -64.54 65.16 62.96
CA LEU A 8 -63.60 64.04 62.67
C LEU A 8 -62.33 64.12 63.54
N PHE A 9 -62.29 63.45 64.69
CA PHE A 9 -61.03 63.04 65.34
C PHE A 9 -61.29 61.83 66.25
N PHE A 10 -61.56 60.67 65.66
CA PHE A 10 -61.57 59.39 66.37
C PHE A 10 -61.21 58.31 65.34
N PHE A 11 -59.93 57.95 65.22
CA PHE A 11 -59.32 56.73 64.64
C PHE A 11 -57.87 57.02 64.18
N LEU A 12 -56.96 57.33 65.10
CA LEU A 12 -55.52 57.47 64.80
C LEU A 12 -54.66 57.01 65.98
N SER A 13 -54.81 55.73 66.39
CA SER A 13 -53.84 55.09 67.30
C SER A 13 -53.81 53.55 67.21
N PHE A 14 -54.16 52.96 66.07
CA PHE A 14 -54.01 51.51 65.82
C PHE A 14 -53.18 51.17 64.57
N SER A 15 -52.70 52.16 63.82
CA SER A 15 -51.86 51.96 62.63
C SER A 15 -50.37 51.83 62.94
N SER A 16 -49.88 52.36 64.07
CA SER A 16 -48.44 52.33 64.41
C SER A 16 -47.94 50.96 64.91
N LEU A 17 -48.77 50.19 65.62
CA LEU A 17 -48.43 48.84 66.11
C LEU A 17 -48.51 47.77 65.01
N ALA A 18 -49.47 47.87 64.08
CA ALA A 18 -49.61 46.92 62.97
C ALA A 18 -48.45 47.05 61.96
N VAL A 19 -48.05 48.29 61.61
CA VAL A 19 -46.94 48.57 60.70
C VAL A 19 -45.59 48.12 61.28
N PHE A 20 -45.41 48.19 62.60
CA PHE A 20 -44.20 47.68 63.26
C PHE A 20 -44.11 46.15 63.20
N SER A 21 -45.22 45.44 63.46
CA SER A 21 -45.26 43.96 63.38
C SER A 21 -45.12 43.40 61.96
N GLN A 22 -45.59 44.14 60.95
CA GLN A 22 -45.55 43.71 59.55
C GLN A 22 -44.14 43.88 58.94
N ASN A 23 -43.39 44.89 59.40
CA ASN A 23 -42.01 45.16 58.98
C ASN A 23 -41.02 44.12 59.56
N GLU A 24 -41.27 43.59 60.77
CA GLU A 24 -40.48 42.48 61.32
C GLU A 24 -40.76 41.15 60.60
N LYS A 25 -42.02 40.81 60.35
CA LYS A 25 -42.39 39.60 59.59
C LYS A 25 -41.84 39.60 58.17
N GLU A 26 -41.82 40.76 57.52
CA GLU A 26 -41.19 40.93 56.20
C GLU A 26 -39.68 40.63 56.26
N LYS A 27 -38.96 41.23 57.21
CA LYS A 27 -37.51 41.02 57.37
C LYS A 27 -37.17 39.56 57.66
N GLU A 28 -37.93 38.93 58.55
CA GLU A 28 -37.77 37.51 58.90
C GLU A 28 -37.99 36.61 57.68
N ALA A 29 -39.10 36.79 56.96
CA ALA A 29 -39.42 35.97 55.78
C ALA A 29 -38.36 36.09 54.68
N PHE A 30 -37.84 37.30 54.45
CA PHE A 30 -36.75 37.52 53.51
C PHE A 30 -35.45 36.84 53.97
N TYR A 31 -35.07 37.03 55.24
CA TYR A 31 -33.86 36.45 55.83
C TYR A 31 -33.86 34.91 55.76
N VAL A 32 -34.99 34.27 56.08
CA VAL A 32 -35.11 32.80 56.02
C VAL A 32 -34.96 32.30 54.57
N ALA A 33 -35.54 33.01 53.59
CA ALA A 33 -35.43 32.66 52.17
C ALA A 33 -33.99 32.81 51.64
N GLU A 34 -33.30 33.87 52.05
CA GLU A 34 -31.89 34.14 51.73
C GLU A 34 -30.95 33.14 52.40
N LYS A 35 -31.19 32.81 53.67
CA LYS A 35 -30.41 31.82 54.41
C LYS A 35 -30.54 30.42 53.79
N ALA A 36 -31.75 30.03 53.40
CA ALA A 36 -31.98 28.79 52.65
C ALA A 36 -31.21 28.77 51.31
N PHE A 37 -31.09 29.92 50.63
CA PHE A 37 -30.27 30.03 49.42
C PHE A 37 -28.79 29.87 49.72
N SER A 38 -28.27 30.58 50.73
CA SER A 38 -26.85 30.54 51.11
C SER A 38 -26.41 29.15 51.57
N ASP A 39 -27.31 28.42 52.23
CA ASP A 39 -27.08 27.06 52.71
C ASP A 39 -27.25 26.00 51.60
N GLY A 40 -27.60 26.42 50.38
CA GLY A 40 -27.70 25.55 49.19
C GLY A 40 -29.04 24.83 49.01
N PHE A 41 -30.04 25.13 49.85
CA PHE A 41 -31.40 24.58 49.74
C PHE A 41 -32.21 25.33 48.67
N TYR A 42 -31.76 25.27 47.41
CA TYR A 42 -32.30 26.09 46.31
C TYR A 42 -33.79 25.84 46.02
N SER A 43 -34.28 24.60 46.18
CA SER A 43 -35.70 24.29 46.00
C SER A 43 -36.57 24.89 47.10
N ALA A 44 -36.11 24.83 48.36
CA ALA A 44 -36.79 25.47 49.49
C ALA A 44 -36.74 27.00 49.35
N SER A 45 -35.57 27.54 49.00
CA SER A 45 -35.38 28.96 48.74
C SER A 45 -36.30 29.48 47.62
N GLN A 46 -36.46 28.72 46.52
CA GLN A 46 -37.41 29.05 45.45
C GLN A 46 -38.82 29.27 46.01
N ILE A 47 -39.33 28.30 46.77
CA ILE A 47 -40.68 28.35 47.36
C ILE A 47 -40.81 29.51 48.34
N LEU A 48 -39.78 29.76 49.17
CA LEU A 48 -39.79 30.82 50.16
C LEU A 48 -39.80 32.22 49.52
N PHE A 49 -39.02 32.44 48.45
CA PHE A 49 -39.05 33.71 47.72
C PHE A 49 -40.35 33.91 46.92
N GLU A 50 -40.94 32.86 46.34
CA GLU A 50 -42.27 32.93 45.73
C GLU A 50 -43.33 33.36 46.75
N LYS A 51 -43.31 32.77 47.96
CA LYS A 51 -44.19 33.17 49.08
C LYS A 51 -43.93 34.60 49.54
N PHE A 52 -42.66 35.02 49.63
CA PHE A 52 -42.31 36.38 50.00
C PHE A 52 -42.89 37.42 49.03
N ILE A 53 -42.71 37.20 47.72
CA ILE A 53 -43.22 38.10 46.68
C ILE A 53 -44.76 38.18 46.71
N HIS A 54 -45.43 37.05 46.98
CA HIS A 54 -46.89 37.02 47.11
C HIS A 54 -47.40 37.74 48.36
N ASN A 55 -46.76 37.54 49.52
CA ASN A 55 -47.23 38.07 50.81
C ASN A 55 -46.83 39.54 51.04
N PHE A 56 -45.78 40.02 50.38
CA PHE A 56 -45.25 41.39 50.53
C PHE A 56 -45.01 42.07 49.16
N PRO A 57 -46.03 42.23 48.30
CA PRO A 57 -45.85 42.71 46.92
C PRO A 57 -45.41 44.17 46.79
N GLN A 58 -45.59 44.98 47.85
CA GLN A 58 -45.19 46.39 47.91
C GLN A 58 -43.85 46.60 48.66
N SER A 59 -43.15 45.52 49.04
CA SER A 59 -41.86 45.64 49.75
C SER A 59 -40.78 46.19 48.81
N LYS A 60 -39.92 47.06 49.35
CA LYS A 60 -38.69 47.52 48.66
C LYS A 60 -37.72 46.36 48.35
N ARG A 61 -37.88 45.20 48.99
CA ARG A 61 -37.06 43.99 48.77
C ARG A 61 -37.59 43.08 47.66
N VAL A 62 -38.71 43.40 47.02
CA VAL A 62 -39.30 42.55 45.96
C VAL A 62 -38.33 42.35 44.78
N PHE A 63 -37.56 43.38 44.41
CA PHE A 63 -36.51 43.26 43.40
C PHE A 63 -35.48 42.18 43.79
N LEU A 64 -34.91 42.30 44.99
CA LEU A 64 -33.90 41.38 45.49
C LEU A 64 -34.47 39.96 45.69
N ALA A 65 -35.72 39.84 46.13
CA ALA A 65 -36.43 38.57 46.26
C ALA A 65 -36.64 37.88 44.89
N LYS A 66 -37.08 38.63 43.87
CA LYS A 66 -37.16 38.14 42.48
C LYS A 66 -35.79 37.75 41.94
N PHE A 67 -34.75 38.50 42.29
CA PHE A 67 -33.40 38.21 41.85
C PHE A 67 -32.85 36.91 42.45
N TYR A 68 -32.98 36.72 43.77
CA TYR A 68 -32.65 35.45 44.42
C TYR A 68 -33.53 34.29 43.95
N LEU A 69 -34.82 34.53 43.68
CA LEU A 69 -35.69 33.53 43.05
C LEU A 69 -35.13 33.07 41.71
N ALA A 70 -34.69 33.98 40.84
CA ALA A 70 -34.07 33.64 39.57
C ALA A 70 -32.78 32.83 39.75
N LYS A 71 -31.93 33.16 40.74
CA LYS A 71 -30.72 32.38 41.08
C LYS A 71 -31.09 30.97 41.59
N SER A 72 -32.09 30.86 42.47
CA SER A 72 -32.61 29.57 42.95
C SER A 72 -33.14 28.70 41.82
N LEU A 73 -33.88 29.29 40.88
CA LEU A 73 -34.37 28.63 39.67
C LEU A 73 -33.22 28.16 38.76
N TYR A 74 -32.17 28.96 38.61
CA TYR A 74 -30.96 28.56 37.88
C TYR A 74 -30.32 27.30 38.49
N PHE A 75 -30.13 27.26 39.82
CA PHE A 75 -29.56 26.08 40.48
C PHE A 75 -30.50 24.88 40.46
N CYS A 76 -31.82 25.10 40.41
CA CYS A 76 -32.83 24.07 40.15
C CYS A 76 -32.91 23.65 38.66
N LYS A 77 -32.02 24.13 37.79
CA LYS A 77 -31.98 23.88 36.33
C LYS A 77 -33.22 24.35 35.55
N LYS A 78 -34.01 25.27 36.12
CA LYS A 78 -35.20 25.87 35.49
C LYS A 78 -34.82 27.17 34.76
N TYR A 79 -34.01 27.06 33.72
CA TYR A 79 -33.38 28.22 33.06
C TYR A 79 -34.38 29.16 32.36
N SER A 80 -35.45 28.64 31.77
CA SER A 80 -36.48 29.45 31.10
C SER A 80 -37.24 30.35 32.09
N SER A 81 -37.63 29.81 33.24
CA SER A 81 -38.28 30.56 34.32
C SER A 81 -37.35 31.59 34.92
N ALA A 82 -36.08 31.23 35.16
CA ALA A 82 -35.06 32.17 35.62
C ALA A 82 -34.85 33.32 34.62
N LEU A 83 -34.78 33.01 33.32
CA LEU A 83 -34.59 34.00 32.26
C LEU A 83 -35.74 35.00 32.21
N LYS A 84 -36.99 34.53 32.31
CA LYS A 84 -38.16 35.41 32.31
C LYS A 84 -38.08 36.45 33.43
N ILE A 85 -37.75 36.00 34.65
CA ILE A 85 -37.63 36.89 35.81
C ILE A 85 -36.47 37.89 35.63
N LEU A 86 -35.31 37.44 35.12
CA LEU A 86 -34.17 38.35 34.93
C LEU A 86 -34.40 39.40 33.83
N GLU A 87 -35.10 39.07 32.74
CA GLU A 87 -35.48 40.04 31.71
C GLU A 87 -36.55 41.02 32.20
N GLU A 88 -37.47 40.58 33.07
CA GLU A 88 -38.41 41.48 33.77
C GLU A 88 -37.65 42.48 34.66
N LEU A 89 -36.68 42.01 35.44
CA LEU A 89 -35.88 42.85 36.35
C LEU A 89 -35.02 43.88 35.61
N LYS A 90 -34.58 43.57 34.39
CA LYS A 90 -33.75 44.45 33.55
C LYS A 90 -34.47 45.71 33.07
N ASN A 91 -35.81 45.72 33.07
CA ASN A 91 -36.61 46.83 32.57
C ASN A 91 -37.09 47.79 33.69
N LEU A 92 -36.70 47.57 34.95
CA LEU A 92 -37.05 48.42 36.10
C LEU A 92 -35.98 49.50 36.33
N GLU A 93 -36.39 50.74 36.62
CA GLU A 93 -35.49 51.87 36.92
C GLU A 93 -35.09 51.90 38.42
N GLU A 94 -34.06 51.16 38.83
CA GLU A 94 -33.41 51.27 40.16
C GLU A 94 -31.98 50.63 40.15
N PRO A 95 -31.12 50.87 41.17
CA PRO A 95 -29.85 51.61 41.11
C PRO A 95 -28.71 50.96 40.29
N GLN A 96 -27.77 51.79 39.80
CA GLN A 96 -26.59 51.37 39.01
C GLN A 96 -25.72 50.29 39.69
N GLU A 97 -25.76 50.17 41.02
CA GLU A 97 -24.91 49.30 41.85
C GLU A 97 -25.21 47.80 41.73
N SER A 98 -26.30 47.38 41.09
CA SER A 98 -26.64 45.94 40.93
C SER A 98 -26.77 45.48 39.47
N LEU A 99 -26.49 46.38 38.52
CA LEU A 99 -26.64 46.09 37.08
C LEU A 99 -25.59 45.12 36.56
N ASP A 100 -24.37 45.19 37.08
CA ASP A 100 -23.27 44.28 36.76
C ASP A 100 -23.59 42.83 37.15
N GLU A 101 -24.09 42.60 38.36
CA GLU A 101 -24.52 41.29 38.83
C GLU A 101 -25.70 40.77 37.99
N LEU A 102 -26.70 41.62 37.71
CA LEU A 102 -27.83 41.27 36.86
C LEU A 102 -27.38 40.83 35.46
N TYR A 103 -26.49 41.60 34.82
CA TYR A 103 -25.93 41.23 33.51
C TYR A 103 -25.13 39.93 33.56
N TYR A 104 -24.43 39.67 34.66
CA TYR A 104 -23.66 38.44 34.82
C TYR A 104 -24.59 37.21 34.87
N TRP A 105 -25.66 37.29 35.69
CA TRP A 105 -26.64 36.20 35.78
C TRP A 105 -27.45 36.03 34.49
N LEU A 106 -27.79 37.12 33.79
CA LEU A 106 -28.36 37.05 32.43
C LEU A 106 -27.41 36.30 31.49
N GLY A 107 -26.12 36.67 31.48
CA GLY A 107 -25.09 36.00 30.70
C GLY A 107 -25.01 34.50 31.00
N LYS A 108 -25.02 34.14 32.29
CA LYS A 108 -24.95 32.75 32.76
C LYS A 108 -26.18 31.93 32.40
N VAL A 109 -27.38 32.50 32.50
CA VAL A 109 -28.63 31.84 32.10
C VAL A 109 -28.70 31.68 30.58
N TYR A 110 -28.35 32.72 29.81
CA TYR A 110 -28.27 32.64 28.35
C TYR A 110 -27.27 31.58 27.88
N PHE A 111 -26.09 31.51 28.51
CA PHE A 111 -25.08 30.49 28.23
C PHE A 111 -25.63 29.07 28.46
N ARG A 112 -26.31 28.83 29.59
CA ARG A 112 -26.95 27.52 29.86
C ARG A 112 -28.12 27.23 28.91
N GLY A 113 -28.83 28.26 28.47
CA GLY A 113 -29.84 28.19 27.41
C GLY A 113 -29.28 28.04 26.00
N LYS A 114 -27.95 27.92 25.83
CA LYS A 114 -27.23 27.87 24.54
C LYS A 114 -27.40 29.10 23.64
N ASP A 115 -27.92 30.22 24.17
CA ASP A 115 -27.93 31.50 23.47
C ASP A 115 -26.62 32.26 23.74
N TYR A 116 -25.57 31.82 23.06
CA TYR A 116 -24.23 32.41 23.19
C TYR A 116 -24.17 33.86 22.69
N THR A 117 -25.12 34.30 21.86
CA THR A 117 -25.11 35.68 21.34
C THR A 117 -25.55 36.69 22.39
N ARG A 118 -26.70 36.43 23.02
CA ARG A 118 -27.22 37.29 24.10
C ARG A 118 -26.40 37.17 25.37
N SER A 119 -25.86 35.98 25.63
CA SER A 119 -24.87 35.76 26.69
C SER A 119 -23.68 36.70 26.53
N ARG A 120 -22.99 36.67 25.38
CA ARG A 120 -21.83 37.54 25.11
C ARG A 120 -22.16 39.02 25.22
N ARG A 121 -23.27 39.48 24.63
CA ARG A 121 -23.71 40.88 24.74
C ARG A 121 -23.92 41.34 26.18
N SER A 122 -24.42 40.45 27.05
CA SER A 122 -24.62 40.77 28.47
C SER A 122 -23.29 40.86 29.21
N LEU A 123 -22.34 39.96 28.92
CA LEU A 123 -21.01 39.95 29.53
C LEU A 123 -20.14 41.14 29.07
N GLU A 124 -20.22 41.49 27.78
CA GLU A 124 -19.50 42.65 27.21
C GLU A 124 -19.93 43.97 27.84
N LYS A 125 -21.17 44.09 28.32
CA LYS A 125 -21.62 45.27 29.08
C LYS A 125 -20.90 45.41 30.42
N ILE A 126 -20.65 44.29 31.11
CA ILE A 126 -19.90 44.28 32.38
C ILE A 126 -18.47 44.72 32.11
N ILE A 127 -17.82 44.09 31.12
CA ILE A 127 -16.44 44.37 30.74
C ILE A 127 -16.24 45.83 30.28
N GLY A 128 -17.21 46.37 29.54
CA GLY A 128 -17.13 47.74 29.01
C GLY A 128 -17.38 48.83 30.05
N LYS A 129 -18.34 48.63 30.96
CA LYS A 129 -18.86 49.68 31.85
C LYS A 129 -18.47 49.53 33.32
N PHE A 130 -18.20 48.32 33.80
CA PHE A 130 -18.05 48.01 35.22
C PHE A 130 -16.69 47.35 35.52
N LYS A 131 -15.59 48.09 35.30
CA LYS A 131 -14.22 47.57 35.42
C LYS A 131 -13.78 47.22 36.84
N GLU A 132 -14.42 47.82 37.85
CA GLU A 132 -14.14 47.57 39.27
C GLU A 132 -15.10 46.54 39.90
N SER A 133 -16.03 45.99 39.11
CA SER A 133 -17.00 44.98 39.56
C SER A 133 -16.31 43.68 39.97
N SER A 134 -16.84 43.05 41.03
CA SER A 134 -16.47 41.68 41.41
C SER A 134 -16.91 40.62 40.42
N TYR A 135 -17.59 40.99 39.33
CA TYR A 135 -17.97 40.10 38.23
C TYR A 135 -17.17 40.35 36.96
N PHE A 136 -16.23 41.31 36.97
CA PHE A 136 -15.47 41.70 35.79
C PHE A 136 -14.67 40.50 35.24
N TRP A 137 -13.89 39.83 36.08
CA TRP A 137 -13.06 38.70 35.67
C TRP A 137 -13.88 37.43 35.44
N GLU A 138 -14.98 37.21 36.18
CA GLU A 138 -15.94 36.14 35.91
C GLU A 138 -16.64 36.32 34.57
N ALA A 139 -16.93 37.56 34.18
CA ALA A 139 -17.50 37.87 32.88
C ALA A 139 -16.50 37.58 31.75
N HIS A 140 -15.22 37.95 31.92
CA HIS A 140 -14.14 37.55 31.00
C HIS A 140 -14.02 36.02 30.89
N TYR A 141 -14.05 35.31 32.02
CA TYR A 141 -13.96 33.85 32.05
C TYR A 141 -15.16 33.19 31.36
N LEU A 142 -16.38 33.61 31.69
CA LEU A 142 -17.59 33.09 31.04
C LEU A 142 -17.64 33.47 29.56
N LEU A 143 -17.09 34.62 29.16
CA LEU A 143 -16.94 34.99 27.75
C LEU A 143 -15.97 34.05 27.02
N ALA A 144 -14.86 33.65 27.66
CA ALA A 144 -13.99 32.60 27.13
C ALA A 144 -14.75 31.26 27.00
N GLU A 145 -15.56 30.88 28.00
CA GLU A 145 -16.41 29.69 27.91
C GLU A 145 -17.46 29.77 26.79
N ASN A 146 -18.00 30.95 26.51
CA ASN A 146 -18.88 31.18 25.35
C ASN A 146 -18.15 30.88 24.05
N TYR A 147 -16.94 31.42 23.88
CA TYR A 147 -16.12 31.12 22.69
C TYR A 147 -15.77 29.64 22.58
N LEU A 148 -15.46 28.97 23.70
CA LEU A 148 -15.19 27.53 23.71
C LEU A 148 -16.42 26.69 23.37
N ALA A 149 -17.59 27.03 23.90
CA ALA A 149 -18.84 26.35 23.55
C ALA A 149 -19.17 26.49 22.05
N GLN A 150 -18.66 27.54 21.41
CA GLN A 150 -18.74 27.77 19.96
C GLN A 150 -17.51 27.27 19.19
N CYS A 151 -16.59 26.55 19.84
CA CYS A 151 -15.34 26.04 19.27
C CYS A 151 -14.40 27.12 18.70
N ASN A 152 -14.55 28.37 19.11
CA ASN A 152 -13.66 29.45 18.72
C ASN A 152 -12.45 29.51 19.67
N PHE A 153 -11.53 28.54 19.49
CA PHE A 153 -10.37 28.37 20.35
C PHE A 153 -9.45 29.60 20.37
N SER A 154 -9.27 30.28 19.23
CA SER A 154 -8.42 31.47 19.15
C SER A 154 -8.93 32.62 20.01
N GLN A 155 -10.24 32.94 19.94
CA GLN A 155 -10.82 34.00 20.77
C GLN A 155 -10.89 33.60 22.25
N ALA A 156 -11.18 32.33 22.53
CA ALA A 156 -11.14 31.81 23.90
C ALA A 156 -9.74 31.91 24.51
N GLU A 157 -8.71 31.47 23.78
CA GLU A 157 -7.31 31.56 24.18
C GLU A 157 -6.91 33.01 24.46
N LYS A 158 -7.24 33.92 23.54
CA LYS A 158 -6.97 35.36 23.70
C LYS A 158 -7.57 35.89 25.01
N LYS A 159 -8.82 35.55 25.30
CA LYS A 159 -9.50 35.98 26.53
C LYS A 159 -8.89 35.35 27.78
N LEU A 160 -8.52 34.06 27.75
CA LEU A 160 -7.88 33.41 28.88
C LEU A 160 -6.48 33.98 29.17
N ARG A 161 -5.69 34.30 28.13
CA ARG A 161 -4.37 34.95 28.29
C ARG A 161 -4.48 36.37 28.85
N GLU A 162 -5.53 37.10 28.49
CA GLU A 162 -5.84 38.40 29.07
C GLU A 162 -6.11 38.27 30.57
N ILE A 163 -6.92 37.28 30.99
CA ILE A 163 -7.15 36.99 32.41
C ILE A 163 -5.83 36.63 33.10
N ILE A 164 -5.03 35.72 32.53
CA ILE A 164 -3.79 35.24 33.15
C ILE A 164 -2.77 36.37 33.36
N SER A 165 -2.75 37.39 32.49
CA SER A 165 -1.80 38.50 32.58
C SER A 165 -2.23 39.63 33.51
N GLN A 166 -3.54 39.85 33.72
CA GLN A 166 -4.05 41.04 34.42
C GLN A 166 -4.87 40.73 35.68
N CYS A 167 -5.44 39.53 35.81
CA CYS A 167 -6.33 39.16 36.92
C CYS A 167 -5.54 38.87 38.19
N LYS A 168 -5.87 39.60 39.27
CA LYS A 168 -5.29 39.38 40.61
C LYS A 168 -6.03 38.30 41.42
N GLU A 169 -7.24 37.91 40.99
CA GLU A 169 -8.04 36.90 41.66
C GLU A 169 -7.49 35.50 41.42
N LYS A 170 -6.93 34.89 42.47
CA LYS A 170 -6.21 33.61 42.38
C LYS A 170 -7.07 32.46 41.85
N LYS A 171 -8.38 32.45 42.13
CA LYS A 171 -9.27 31.36 41.70
C LYS A 171 -9.49 31.39 40.18
N ILE A 172 -9.96 32.52 39.66
CA ILE A 172 -10.20 32.72 38.23
C ILE A 172 -8.91 32.59 37.43
N TRP A 173 -7.81 33.11 37.97
CA TRP A 173 -6.48 32.95 37.37
C TRP A 173 -6.09 31.47 37.21
N LYS A 174 -6.26 30.65 38.26
CA LYS A 174 -5.98 29.20 38.20
C LYS A 174 -6.93 28.47 37.25
N ASP A 175 -8.23 28.76 37.32
CA ASP A 175 -9.24 28.14 36.46
C ASP A 175 -9.01 28.46 34.98
N SER A 176 -8.45 29.64 34.69
CA SER A 176 -8.09 30.06 33.33
C SER A 176 -6.90 29.28 32.77
N ILE A 177 -5.88 29.02 33.59
CA ILE A 177 -4.73 28.19 33.19
C ILE A 177 -5.18 26.76 32.91
N LEU A 178 -6.00 26.16 33.78
CA LEU A 178 -6.52 24.81 33.57
C LEU A 178 -7.37 24.73 32.31
N LYS A 179 -8.17 25.76 32.02
CA LYS A 179 -8.92 25.85 30.76
C LYS A 179 -8.00 25.98 29.55
N LEU A 180 -6.93 26.75 29.65
CA LEU A 180 -5.93 26.94 28.60
C LEU A 180 -5.21 25.62 28.26
N LEU A 181 -4.81 24.84 29.26
CA LEU A 181 -4.27 23.49 29.06
C LEU A 181 -5.24 22.60 28.29
N ASN A 182 -6.52 22.62 28.67
CA ASN A 182 -7.55 21.84 27.98
C ASN A 182 -7.71 22.28 26.51
N ILE A 183 -7.62 23.57 26.21
CA ILE A 183 -7.67 24.08 24.82
C ILE A 183 -6.54 23.47 23.99
N TYR A 184 -5.29 23.59 24.45
CA TYR A 184 -4.16 23.05 23.69
C TYR A 184 -4.24 21.53 23.54
N TYR A 185 -4.70 20.83 24.58
CA TYR A 185 -4.93 19.39 24.50
C TYR A 185 -6.01 19.03 23.46
N LEU A 186 -7.15 19.72 23.45
CA LEU A 186 -8.23 19.49 22.47
C LEU A 186 -7.81 19.83 21.04
N GLN A 187 -6.90 20.78 20.87
CA GLN A 187 -6.33 21.14 19.58
C GLN A 187 -5.16 20.24 19.15
N GLU A 188 -4.74 19.28 19.99
CA GLU A 188 -3.55 18.46 19.80
C GLU A 188 -2.25 19.30 19.63
N ASP A 189 -2.23 20.54 20.13
CA ASP A 189 -1.04 21.41 20.17
C ASP A 189 -0.18 21.09 21.40
N PHE A 190 0.56 19.98 21.30
CA PHE A 190 1.40 19.49 22.39
C PHE A 190 2.56 20.42 22.72
N ALA A 191 3.01 21.26 21.79
CA ALA A 191 4.11 22.21 22.03
C ALA A 191 3.65 23.36 22.95
N SER A 192 2.51 23.98 22.62
CA SER A 192 1.90 25.00 23.49
C SER A 192 1.45 24.41 24.82
N LEU A 193 0.98 23.16 24.83
CA LEU A 193 0.64 22.43 26.05
C LEU A 193 1.87 22.21 26.95
N GLU A 194 2.99 21.74 26.40
CA GLU A 194 4.25 21.52 27.12
C GLU A 194 4.78 22.83 27.73
N ASN A 195 4.81 23.91 26.93
CA ASN A 195 5.19 25.25 27.39
C ASN A 195 4.25 25.79 28.50
N CYS A 196 2.94 25.56 28.38
CA CYS A 196 1.98 25.96 29.41
C CYS A 196 2.20 25.18 30.73
N ILE A 197 2.52 23.90 30.66
CA ILE A 197 2.84 23.08 31.84
C ILE A 197 4.11 23.61 32.53
N GLU A 198 5.16 23.90 31.77
CA GLU A 198 6.45 24.40 32.30
C GLU A 198 6.28 25.75 33.00
N ASN A 199 5.55 26.69 32.39
CA ASN A 199 5.39 28.03 32.94
C ASN A 199 4.51 28.06 34.20
N TYR A 200 3.48 27.21 34.30
CA TYR A 200 2.44 27.40 35.33
C TYR A 200 2.39 26.31 36.40
N SER A 201 2.97 25.13 36.21
CA SER A 201 2.83 24.00 37.16
C SER A 201 3.32 24.32 38.58
N SER A 202 4.38 25.12 38.73
CA SER A 202 4.96 25.50 40.03
C SER A 202 4.03 26.34 40.92
N TYR A 203 3.05 27.02 40.32
CA TYR A 203 2.08 27.86 41.03
C TYR A 203 0.92 27.05 41.67
N PHE A 204 0.79 25.76 41.32
CA PHE A 204 -0.22 24.85 41.85
C PHE A 204 0.37 23.97 42.95
N LYS A 205 0.48 24.51 44.16
CA LYS A 205 1.07 23.83 45.33
C LYS A 205 0.18 22.76 45.99
N ASN A 206 -1.08 22.63 45.58
CA ASN A 206 -1.97 21.59 46.10
C ASN A 206 -1.84 20.30 45.26
N LYS A 207 -1.89 19.15 45.94
CA LYS A 207 -1.76 17.83 45.30
C LYS A 207 -2.78 17.60 44.17
N GLU A 208 -3.98 18.14 44.31
CA GLU A 208 -5.03 18.03 43.30
C GLU A 208 -4.73 18.89 42.05
N GLY A 209 -4.19 20.10 42.23
CA GLY A 209 -3.76 20.96 41.12
C GLY A 209 -2.60 20.34 40.34
N GLU A 210 -1.58 19.82 41.04
CA GLU A 210 -0.46 19.10 40.43
C GLU A 210 -0.93 17.90 39.58
N SER A 211 -2.01 17.24 39.99
CA SER A 211 -2.57 16.09 39.28
C SER A 211 -3.04 16.46 37.86
N TYR A 212 -3.63 17.64 37.64
CA TYR A 212 -4.04 18.07 36.29
C TYR A 212 -2.85 18.26 35.34
N PHE A 213 -1.76 18.86 35.83
CA PHE A 213 -0.54 19.02 35.02
C PHE A 213 0.11 17.67 34.71
N LEU A 214 0.15 16.76 35.70
CA LEU A 214 0.66 15.41 35.49
C LEU A 214 -0.21 14.61 34.52
N PHE A 215 -1.52 14.82 34.51
CA PHE A 215 -2.41 14.24 33.50
C PHE A 215 -1.99 14.66 32.08
N TYR A 216 -1.90 15.96 31.80
CA TYR A 216 -1.50 16.44 30.46
C TYR A 216 -0.06 16.04 30.09
N LYS A 217 0.87 16.05 31.05
CA LYS A 217 2.23 15.54 30.83
C LYS A 217 2.25 14.06 30.47
N GLY A 218 1.42 13.26 31.12
CA GLY A 218 1.24 11.85 30.80
C GLY A 218 0.66 11.65 29.39
N GLU A 219 -0.31 12.47 28.99
CA GLU A 219 -0.87 12.45 27.63
C GLU A 219 0.19 12.78 26.56
N ILE A 220 1.04 13.79 26.78
CA ILE A 220 2.16 14.11 25.86
C ILE A 220 3.10 12.91 25.71
N LEU A 221 3.45 12.24 26.81
CA LEU A 221 4.31 11.05 26.76
C LEU A 221 3.62 9.87 26.07
N TYR A 222 2.31 9.72 26.29
CA TYR A 222 1.51 8.70 25.64
C TYR A 222 1.48 8.89 24.11
N THR A 223 1.29 10.13 23.64
CA THR A 223 1.27 10.45 22.20
C THR A 223 2.64 10.33 21.56
N LYS A 224 3.73 10.63 22.31
CA LYS A 224 5.12 10.33 21.92
C LYS A 224 5.44 8.82 21.90
N GLY A 225 4.52 7.96 22.35
CA GLY A 225 4.68 6.50 22.38
C GLY A 225 5.51 5.96 23.55
N ASP A 226 5.92 6.82 24.49
CA ASP A 226 6.67 6.43 25.67
C ASP A 226 5.72 5.98 26.80
N TYR A 227 5.04 4.85 26.55
CA TYR A 227 3.98 4.33 27.42
C TYR A 227 4.45 4.01 28.84
N LYS A 228 5.74 3.67 29.01
CA LYS A 228 6.35 3.40 30.32
C LYS A 228 6.46 4.66 31.16
N LYS A 229 7.04 5.73 30.59
CA LYS A 229 7.11 7.01 31.30
C LYS A 229 5.73 7.61 31.53
N ALA A 230 4.84 7.50 30.54
CA ALA A 230 3.44 7.93 30.69
C ALA A 230 2.76 7.22 31.87
N LEU A 231 2.92 5.89 32.00
CA LEU A 231 2.39 5.10 33.10
C LEU A 231 2.89 5.57 34.48
N GLU A 232 4.19 5.89 34.60
CA GLU A 232 4.77 6.41 35.83
C GLU A 232 4.19 7.78 36.20
N VAL A 233 4.09 8.67 35.22
CA VAL A 233 3.53 10.02 35.40
C VAL A 233 2.05 9.96 35.81
N PHE A 234 1.24 9.12 35.16
CA PHE A 234 -0.17 8.95 35.54
C PHE A 234 -0.32 8.37 36.96
N ARG A 235 0.51 7.41 37.36
CA ARG A 235 0.48 6.86 38.72
C ARG A 235 0.85 7.90 39.77
N ARG A 236 1.81 8.80 39.46
CA ARG A 236 2.16 9.91 40.34
C ARG A 236 1.00 10.90 40.47
N GLY A 237 0.38 11.28 39.36
CA GLY A 237 -0.79 12.17 39.35
C GLY A 237 -1.94 11.60 40.18
N MET A 238 -2.21 10.30 40.06
CA MET A 238 -3.29 9.64 40.79
C MET A 238 -3.18 9.74 42.32
N LYS A 239 -1.97 9.84 42.89
CA LYS A 239 -1.76 9.95 44.36
C LYS A 239 -2.33 11.24 44.96
N GLY A 240 -2.52 12.28 44.15
CA GLY A 240 -2.99 13.59 44.58
C GLY A 240 -4.49 13.83 44.47
N VAL A 241 -5.25 12.83 44.00
CA VAL A 241 -6.66 13.01 43.61
C VAL A 241 -7.62 12.57 44.71
N SER A 242 -8.47 13.50 45.17
CA SER A 242 -9.58 13.25 46.11
C SER A 242 -10.93 13.03 45.40
N GLN A 243 -11.11 13.62 44.21
CA GLN A 243 -12.37 13.55 43.45
C GLN A 243 -12.54 12.22 42.69
N ASN A 244 -13.76 11.69 42.71
CA ASN A 244 -14.09 10.41 42.07
C ASN A 244 -13.90 10.45 40.53
N PHE A 245 -14.24 11.55 39.86
CA PHE A 245 -14.18 11.65 38.39
C PHE A 245 -12.73 11.67 37.84
N LEU A 246 -11.87 12.53 38.39
CA LEU A 246 -10.47 12.61 37.95
C LEU A 246 -9.73 11.28 38.24
N ARG A 247 -10.06 10.61 39.35
CA ARG A 247 -9.51 9.29 39.69
C ARG A 247 -9.86 8.23 38.64
N ASP A 248 -11.10 8.22 38.17
CA ASP A 248 -11.57 7.32 37.11
C ASP A 248 -10.83 7.53 35.79
N ILE A 249 -10.57 8.80 35.43
CA ILE A 249 -9.75 9.14 34.26
C ILE A 249 -8.33 8.58 34.40
N PHE A 250 -7.69 8.73 35.57
CA PHE A 250 -6.36 8.16 35.81
C PHE A 250 -6.35 6.63 35.71
N TYR A 251 -7.33 5.94 36.30
CA TYR A 251 -7.43 4.48 36.15
C TYR A 251 -7.57 4.06 34.70
N ARG A 252 -8.39 4.78 33.91
CA ARG A 252 -8.50 4.55 32.46
C ARG A 252 -7.16 4.74 31.76
N LYS A 253 -6.49 5.88 31.94
CA LYS A 253 -5.21 6.16 31.28
C LYS A 253 -4.08 5.21 31.67
N ILE A 254 -4.00 4.83 32.94
CA ILE A 254 -3.08 3.79 33.42
C ILE A 254 -3.37 2.46 32.73
N GLY A 255 -4.64 2.07 32.63
CA GLY A 255 -5.04 0.86 31.91
C GLY A 255 -4.71 0.91 30.42
N GLU A 256 -4.92 2.05 29.75
CA GLU A 256 -4.55 2.26 28.33
C GLU A 256 -3.04 2.11 28.09
N CYS A 257 -2.18 2.67 28.96
CA CYS A 257 -0.73 2.43 28.88
C CYS A 257 -0.40 0.93 29.02
N LEU A 258 -1.03 0.25 29.97
CA LEU A 258 -0.81 -1.18 30.21
C LEU A 258 -1.28 -2.04 29.03
N LEU A 259 -2.35 -1.65 28.33
CA LEU A 259 -2.77 -2.31 27.09
C LEU A 259 -1.72 -2.18 25.98
N LYS A 260 -1.14 -0.99 25.79
CA LYS A 260 -0.05 -0.76 24.81
C LYS A 260 1.20 -1.56 25.15
N GLU A 261 1.47 -1.79 26.44
CA GLU A 261 2.52 -2.70 26.91
C GLU A 261 2.13 -4.19 26.89
N LYS A 262 0.96 -4.56 26.35
CA LYS A 262 0.42 -5.93 26.33
C LYS A 262 0.25 -6.58 27.73
N LYS A 263 0.11 -5.77 28.78
CA LYS A 263 -0.11 -6.20 30.18
C LYS A 263 -1.61 -6.25 30.51
N PHE A 264 -2.33 -7.14 29.82
CA PHE A 264 -3.81 -7.16 29.81
C PHE A 264 -4.46 -7.32 31.19
N GLU A 265 -3.99 -8.24 32.04
CA GLU A 265 -4.60 -8.46 33.36
C GLU A 265 -4.44 -7.26 34.30
N LYS A 266 -3.28 -6.59 34.24
CA LYS A 266 -3.06 -5.36 35.00
C LYS A 266 -3.93 -4.22 34.49
N ALA A 267 -4.15 -4.13 33.18
CA ALA A 267 -5.06 -3.14 32.61
C ALA A 267 -6.50 -3.35 33.10
N ARG A 268 -6.99 -4.61 33.02
CA ARG A 268 -8.31 -4.99 33.50
C ARG A 268 -8.53 -4.65 34.97
N ALA A 269 -7.57 -4.99 35.83
CA ALA A 269 -7.65 -4.68 37.26
C ALA A 269 -7.71 -3.18 37.57
N ASN A 270 -7.21 -2.31 36.68
CA ASN A 270 -7.40 -0.85 36.81
C ASN A 270 -8.78 -0.42 36.31
N PHE A 271 -9.27 -0.98 35.21
CA PHE A 271 -10.62 -0.68 34.72
C PHE A 271 -11.72 -1.08 35.71
N GLU A 272 -11.55 -2.16 36.46
CA GLU A 272 -12.49 -2.60 37.50
C GLU A 272 -12.64 -1.56 38.64
N LYS A 273 -11.62 -0.73 38.86
CA LYS A 273 -11.60 0.32 39.90
C LYS A 273 -12.30 1.61 39.48
N ILE A 274 -12.65 1.77 38.20
CA ILE A 274 -13.33 2.97 37.67
C ILE A 274 -14.76 2.99 38.20
N ALA A 275 -15.16 3.99 38.99
CA ALA A 275 -16.51 4.05 39.57
C ALA A 275 -17.59 4.36 38.53
N SER A 276 -17.32 5.28 37.59
CA SER A 276 -18.23 5.67 36.52
C SER A 276 -18.53 4.49 35.59
N SER A 277 -19.81 4.14 35.51
CA SER A 277 -20.31 3.05 34.67
C SER A 277 -20.06 3.31 33.18
N GLU A 278 -20.06 4.58 32.76
CA GLU A 278 -19.78 5.03 31.40
C GLU A 278 -18.29 4.84 31.06
N ILE A 279 -17.40 5.48 31.83
CA ILE A 279 -15.94 5.42 31.61
C ILE A 279 -15.44 3.97 31.70
N ARG A 280 -15.99 3.18 32.64
CA ARG A 280 -15.64 1.77 32.81
C ARG A 280 -15.96 0.96 31.54
N ARG A 281 -17.18 1.09 30.99
CA ARG A 281 -17.56 0.35 29.77
C ARG A 281 -16.72 0.78 28.57
N TYR A 282 -16.52 2.08 28.37
CA TYR A 282 -15.64 2.57 27.32
C TYR A 282 -14.22 1.98 27.43
N SER A 283 -13.69 1.89 28.65
CA SER A 283 -12.39 1.26 28.90
C SER A 283 -12.36 -0.24 28.54
N TYR A 284 -13.46 -0.96 28.78
CA TYR A 284 -13.56 -2.37 28.38
C TYR A 284 -13.70 -2.56 26.86
N ILE A 285 -14.32 -1.62 26.14
CA ILE A 285 -14.30 -1.63 24.67
C ILE A 285 -12.83 -1.61 24.20
N ASN A 286 -12.04 -0.66 24.69
CA ASN A 286 -10.60 -0.54 24.38
C ASN A 286 -9.80 -1.80 24.77
N TYR A 287 -10.14 -2.44 25.89
CA TYR A 287 -9.55 -3.70 26.32
C TYR A 287 -9.74 -4.81 25.28
N TYR A 288 -10.98 -5.03 24.81
CA TYR A 288 -11.27 -6.10 23.86
C TYR A 288 -10.74 -5.79 22.46
N LEU A 289 -10.75 -4.52 22.03
CA LEU A 289 -10.11 -4.08 20.79
C LEU A 289 -8.61 -4.38 20.81
N SER A 290 -7.92 -4.07 21.92
CA SER A 290 -6.47 -4.32 22.07
C SER A 290 -6.10 -5.81 22.10
N ARG A 291 -7.08 -6.69 22.34
CA ARG A 291 -6.93 -8.15 22.27
C ARG A 291 -7.44 -8.74 20.95
N GLU A 292 -7.81 -7.89 20.00
CA GLU A 292 -8.40 -8.27 18.71
C GLU A 292 -9.66 -9.14 18.86
N ASN A 293 -10.35 -9.04 20.01
CA ASN A 293 -11.61 -9.74 20.26
C ASN A 293 -12.79 -8.87 19.80
N TYR A 294 -12.94 -8.79 18.48
CA TYR A 294 -13.89 -7.90 17.82
C TYR A 294 -15.36 -8.22 18.14
N THR A 295 -15.71 -9.49 18.41
CA THR A 295 -17.08 -9.88 18.74
C THR A 295 -17.53 -9.36 20.10
N LYS A 296 -16.69 -9.52 21.14
CA LYS A 296 -16.96 -8.95 22.46
C LYS A 296 -16.91 -7.42 22.45
N ALA A 297 -15.96 -6.84 21.70
CA ALA A 297 -15.90 -5.39 21.53
C ALA A 297 -17.19 -4.85 20.91
N LEU A 298 -17.70 -5.48 19.84
CA LEU A 298 -18.94 -5.05 19.18
C LEU A 298 -20.15 -5.11 20.10
N ALA A 299 -20.31 -6.17 20.90
CA ALA A 299 -21.40 -6.29 21.85
C ALA A 299 -21.40 -5.16 22.89
N LEU A 300 -20.22 -4.82 23.44
CA LEU A 300 -20.07 -3.72 24.39
C LEU A 300 -20.27 -2.35 23.75
N ILE A 301 -19.82 -2.17 22.50
CA ILE A 301 -20.07 -0.95 21.71
C ILE A 301 -21.58 -0.74 21.55
N GLU A 302 -22.34 -1.76 21.18
CA GLU A 302 -23.78 -1.65 21.00
C GLU A 302 -24.52 -1.38 22.31
N GLU A 303 -24.11 -2.02 23.40
CA GLU A 303 -24.63 -1.72 24.74
C GLU A 303 -24.33 -0.26 25.12
N PHE A 304 -23.10 0.22 24.88
CA PHE A 304 -22.67 1.56 25.23
C PHE A 304 -23.50 2.61 24.48
N LEU A 305 -23.62 2.48 23.16
CA LEU A 305 -24.36 3.42 22.32
C LEU A 305 -25.86 3.47 22.67
N LYS A 306 -26.44 2.35 23.12
CA LYS A 306 -27.83 2.30 23.59
C LYS A 306 -28.02 2.95 24.96
N ARG A 307 -27.07 2.73 25.88
CA ARG A 307 -27.19 3.16 27.28
C ARG A 307 -26.75 4.60 27.51
N PHE A 308 -25.81 5.11 26.70
CA PHE A 308 -25.22 6.43 26.86
C PHE A 308 -25.27 7.25 25.55
N PRO A 309 -26.47 7.57 25.02
CA PRO A 309 -26.61 8.30 23.76
C PRO A 309 -26.06 9.73 23.80
N GLU A 310 -26.03 10.36 24.98
CA GLU A 310 -25.53 11.72 25.20
C GLU A 310 -24.07 11.75 25.71
N SER A 311 -23.36 10.63 25.62
CA SER A 311 -21.97 10.50 26.10
C SER A 311 -21.00 11.37 25.30
N GLU A 312 -20.00 11.95 25.96
CA GLU A 312 -18.87 12.59 25.29
C GLU A 312 -18.04 11.59 24.45
N TYR A 313 -18.09 10.29 24.81
CA TYR A 313 -17.40 9.21 24.08
C TYR A 313 -18.21 8.69 22.89
N PHE A 314 -19.44 9.17 22.67
CA PHE A 314 -20.37 8.60 21.69
C PHE A 314 -19.74 8.50 20.29
N LEU A 315 -19.09 9.55 19.81
CA LEU A 315 -18.45 9.57 18.49
C LEU A 315 -17.18 8.71 18.43
N TYR A 316 -16.43 8.58 19.53
CA TYR A 316 -15.28 7.68 19.61
C TYR A 316 -15.73 6.22 19.53
N VAL A 317 -16.79 5.86 20.27
CA VAL A 317 -17.36 4.50 20.24
C VAL A 317 -18.00 4.17 18.87
N TYR A 318 -18.59 5.17 18.20
CA TYR A 318 -19.05 5.02 16.83
C TYR A 318 -17.90 4.78 15.85
N LEU A 319 -16.77 5.47 16.02
CA LEU A 319 -15.56 5.25 15.23
C LEU A 319 -14.99 3.85 15.48
N ASP A 320 -14.93 3.41 16.74
CA ASP A 320 -14.52 2.05 17.11
C ASP A 320 -15.43 1.00 16.46
N LYS A 321 -16.75 1.26 16.39
CA LYS A 321 -17.71 0.39 15.68
C LYS A 321 -17.35 0.23 14.21
N ALA A 322 -17.04 1.34 13.54
CA ALA A 322 -16.65 1.32 12.13
C ALA A 322 -15.33 0.55 11.92
N GLU A 323 -14.34 0.76 12.79
CA GLU A 323 -13.07 0.04 12.73
C GLU A 323 -13.27 -1.47 12.95
N VAL A 324 -14.11 -1.86 13.93
CA VAL A 324 -14.46 -3.25 14.16
C VAL A 324 -15.10 -3.89 12.93
N PHE A 325 -16.06 -3.23 12.28
CA PHE A 325 -16.64 -3.73 11.04
C PHE A 325 -15.60 -3.85 9.92
N TYR A 326 -14.70 -2.88 9.80
CA TYR A 326 -13.63 -2.92 8.81
C TYR A 326 -12.70 -4.13 9.06
N LYS A 327 -12.28 -4.37 10.31
CA LYS A 327 -11.43 -5.51 10.69
C LYS A 327 -12.12 -6.86 10.50
N LEU A 328 -13.44 -6.92 10.69
CA LEU A 328 -14.26 -8.11 10.43
C LEU A 328 -14.53 -8.35 8.93
N GLY A 329 -14.03 -7.49 8.03
CA GLY A 329 -14.29 -7.59 6.59
C GLY A 329 -15.70 -7.15 6.18
N ARG A 330 -16.50 -6.61 7.11
CA ARG A 330 -17.83 -6.03 6.85
C ARG A 330 -17.68 -4.61 6.30
N ILE A 331 -17.02 -4.48 5.15
CA ILE A 331 -16.55 -3.20 4.62
C ILE A 331 -17.70 -2.23 4.31
N LYS A 332 -18.85 -2.74 3.82
CA LYS A 332 -20.03 -1.90 3.55
C LYS A 332 -20.65 -1.32 4.82
N ASP A 333 -20.68 -2.10 5.90
CA ASP A 333 -21.18 -1.63 7.20
C ASP A 333 -20.22 -0.60 7.79
N ALA A 334 -18.91 -0.85 7.71
CA ALA A 334 -17.90 0.12 8.12
C ALA A 334 -18.05 1.45 7.38
N LEU A 335 -18.20 1.39 6.05
CA LEU A 335 -18.39 2.56 5.18
C LEU A 335 -19.62 3.37 5.60
N TYR A 336 -20.76 2.72 5.82
CA TYR A 336 -21.99 3.39 6.27
C TYR A 336 -21.79 4.13 7.60
N ILE A 337 -21.12 3.49 8.56
CA ILE A 337 -20.87 4.11 9.85
C ILE A 337 -19.90 5.30 9.73
N TYR A 338 -18.81 5.17 8.96
CA TYR A 338 -17.88 6.28 8.73
C TYR A 338 -18.54 7.47 8.04
N GLN A 339 -19.40 7.24 7.04
CA GLN A 339 -20.17 8.29 6.36
C GLN A 339 -21.06 9.05 7.36
N LYS A 340 -21.80 8.32 8.21
CA LYS A 340 -22.63 8.92 9.26
C LYS A 340 -21.84 9.81 10.22
N ILE A 341 -20.63 9.40 10.60
CA ILE A 341 -19.74 10.22 11.45
C ILE A 341 -19.32 11.50 10.69
N SER A 342 -18.98 11.38 9.41
CA SER A 342 -18.54 12.52 8.59
C SER A 342 -19.62 13.59 8.39
N GLU A 343 -20.89 13.17 8.31
CA GLU A 343 -22.08 14.02 8.12
C GLU A 343 -22.58 14.69 9.41
N THR A 344 -22.14 14.21 10.58
CA THR A 344 -22.62 14.71 11.88
C THR A 344 -22.19 16.18 12.08
N PRO A 345 -23.12 17.15 12.24
CA PRO A 345 -22.78 18.57 12.42
C PRO A 345 -22.18 18.81 13.81
N SER A 346 -20.87 18.66 13.95
CA SER A 346 -20.14 19.05 15.16
C SER A 346 -18.73 19.54 14.82
N VAL A 347 -18.36 20.69 15.39
CA VAL A 347 -17.06 21.36 15.20
C VAL A 347 -16.02 20.86 16.22
N MET A 348 -16.44 20.36 17.38
CA MET A 348 -15.54 19.82 18.44
C MET A 348 -14.74 18.58 18.02
N VAL A 349 -14.95 18.05 16.81
CA VAL A 349 -14.59 16.68 16.47
C VAL A 349 -13.87 16.55 15.13
N LYS A 350 -13.23 17.64 14.65
CA LYS A 350 -12.48 17.66 13.38
C LYS A 350 -11.54 16.44 13.25
N SER A 351 -10.80 16.09 14.31
CA SER A 351 -9.92 14.91 14.38
C SER A 351 -10.67 13.58 14.14
N ILE A 352 -11.88 13.38 14.68
CA ILE A 352 -12.67 12.15 14.43
C ILE A 352 -13.26 12.16 13.02
N LYS A 353 -13.69 13.33 12.52
CA LYS A 353 -14.16 13.44 11.13
C LYS A 353 -13.05 13.13 10.13
N ASP A 354 -11.84 13.59 10.39
CA ASP A 354 -10.66 13.27 9.58
C ASP A 354 -10.37 11.77 9.63
N LYS A 355 -10.42 11.14 10.81
CA LYS A 355 -10.31 9.68 10.97
C LYS A 355 -11.42 8.93 10.23
N ALA A 356 -12.66 9.42 10.27
CA ALA A 356 -13.78 8.81 9.60
C ALA A 356 -13.63 8.90 8.07
N ARG A 357 -13.29 10.07 7.53
CA ARG A 357 -12.99 10.25 6.09
C ARG A 357 -11.84 9.38 5.62
N TYR A 358 -10.77 9.30 6.43
CA TYR A 358 -9.68 8.37 6.16
C TYR A 358 -10.17 6.92 6.14
N GLY A 359 -11.05 6.53 7.08
CA GLY A 359 -11.74 5.24 7.08
C GLY A 359 -12.61 4.98 5.84
N ILE A 360 -13.33 5.99 5.33
CA ILE A 360 -14.09 5.93 4.07
C ILE A 360 -13.16 5.59 2.91
N ALA A 361 -12.04 6.31 2.79
CA ALA A 361 -11.05 6.08 1.73
C ALA A 361 -10.49 4.64 1.77
N TRP A 362 -10.18 4.13 2.97
CA TRP A 362 -9.76 2.73 3.16
C TRP A 362 -10.86 1.72 2.83
N CYS A 363 -12.13 2.03 3.12
CA CYS A 363 -13.25 1.18 2.74
C CYS A 363 -13.36 1.08 1.22
N TYR A 364 -13.28 2.19 0.49
CA TYR A 364 -13.28 2.17 -0.98
C TYR A 364 -12.09 1.40 -1.55
N LEU A 365 -10.90 1.59 -1.00
CA LEU A 365 -9.71 0.84 -1.38
C LEU A 365 -9.92 -0.68 -1.20
N LYS A 366 -10.50 -1.11 -0.07
CA LYS A 366 -10.81 -2.53 0.18
C LYS A 366 -11.91 -3.09 -0.71
N LEU A 367 -12.83 -2.24 -1.17
CA LEU A 367 -13.86 -2.62 -2.14
C LEU A 367 -13.32 -2.68 -3.59
N GLY A 368 -12.07 -2.25 -3.82
CA GLY A 368 -11.48 -2.13 -5.16
C GLY A 368 -11.93 -0.90 -5.93
N ASP A 369 -12.66 0.03 -5.29
CA ASP A 369 -13.10 1.28 -5.91
C ASP A 369 -12.01 2.34 -5.77
N PHE A 370 -11.01 2.22 -6.64
CA PHE A 370 -9.83 3.06 -6.59
C PHE A 370 -10.11 4.54 -6.87
N ASP A 371 -11.09 4.85 -7.71
CA ASP A 371 -11.38 6.23 -8.09
C ASP A 371 -12.00 7.01 -6.93
N ARG A 372 -13.00 6.43 -6.25
CA ARG A 372 -13.57 7.05 -5.03
C ARG A 372 -12.57 7.07 -3.89
N ALA A 373 -11.71 6.05 -3.76
CA ALA A 373 -10.65 6.07 -2.75
C ALA A 373 -9.69 7.26 -2.97
N ILE A 374 -9.25 7.50 -4.21
CA ILE A 374 -8.38 8.63 -4.55
C ILE A 374 -9.08 9.97 -4.27
N GLU A 375 -10.36 10.10 -4.62
CA GLU A 375 -11.14 11.31 -4.36
C GLU A 375 -11.18 11.63 -2.86
N GLU A 376 -11.50 10.64 -2.03
CA GLU A 376 -11.54 10.83 -0.58
C GLU A 376 -10.17 11.15 0.02
N PHE A 377 -9.10 10.48 -0.45
CA PHE A 377 -7.74 10.83 -0.03
C PHE A 377 -7.36 12.25 -0.44
N LYS A 378 -7.76 12.72 -1.64
CA LYS A 378 -7.55 14.12 -2.07
C LYS A 378 -8.34 15.10 -1.20
N ASN A 379 -9.56 14.77 -0.83
CA ASN A 379 -10.37 15.59 0.08
C ASN A 379 -9.66 15.79 1.41
N ILE A 380 -9.05 14.74 1.97
CA ILE A 380 -8.25 14.82 3.21
C ILE A 380 -7.13 15.86 3.05
N LEU A 381 -6.44 15.92 1.90
CA LEU A 381 -5.39 16.93 1.64
C LEU A 381 -5.89 18.37 1.63
N THR A 382 -7.21 18.60 1.54
CA THR A 382 -7.80 19.95 1.60
C THR A 382 -8.45 20.25 2.95
N THR A 383 -8.92 19.24 3.67
CA THR A 383 -9.71 19.44 4.90
C THR A 383 -8.93 19.30 6.20
N THR A 384 -7.80 18.58 6.19
CA THR A 384 -6.96 18.40 7.39
C THR A 384 -5.63 19.13 7.29
N ASP A 385 -5.24 19.72 8.42
CA ASP A 385 -3.94 20.35 8.64
C ASP A 385 -2.95 19.34 9.25
N ASN A 386 -3.41 18.14 9.62
CA ASN A 386 -2.57 17.13 10.26
C ASN A 386 -1.62 16.49 9.22
N ILE A 387 -0.33 16.78 9.37
CA ILE A 387 0.74 16.34 8.47
C ILE A 387 0.77 14.82 8.32
N SER A 388 0.52 14.05 9.39
CA SER A 388 0.55 12.58 9.35
C SER A 388 -0.55 12.02 8.45
N PHE A 389 -1.77 12.54 8.55
CA PHE A 389 -2.87 12.14 7.67
C PHE A 389 -2.62 12.57 6.22
N ARG A 390 -2.07 13.77 5.99
CA ARG A 390 -1.73 14.27 4.66
C ARG A 390 -0.68 13.38 3.98
N LEU A 391 0.42 13.10 4.68
CA LEU A 391 1.48 12.20 4.20
C LEU A 391 0.92 10.83 3.89
N SER A 392 0.16 10.25 4.81
CA SER A 392 -0.41 8.92 4.61
C SER A 392 -1.37 8.89 3.42
N ALA A 393 -2.23 9.90 3.25
CA ALA A 393 -3.13 10.01 2.11
C ALA A 393 -2.37 10.15 0.78
N GLN A 394 -1.30 10.95 0.72
CA GLN A 394 -0.46 11.07 -0.48
C GLN A 394 0.21 9.75 -0.84
N ILE A 395 0.74 9.01 0.15
CA ILE A 395 1.31 7.68 -0.04
C ILE A 395 0.25 6.72 -0.60
N GLN A 396 -0.94 6.67 0.00
CA GLN A 396 -2.01 5.79 -0.46
C GLN A 396 -2.46 6.14 -1.89
N ILE A 397 -2.53 7.42 -2.26
CA ILE A 397 -2.81 7.83 -3.65
C ILE A 397 -1.74 7.29 -4.61
N ALA A 398 -0.47 7.38 -4.24
CA ALA A 398 0.63 6.87 -5.06
C ALA A 398 0.60 5.34 -5.18
N ASP A 399 0.37 4.64 -4.07
CA ASP A 399 0.20 3.17 -4.03
C ASP A 399 -0.97 2.74 -4.95
N ILE A 400 -2.12 3.43 -4.90
CA ILE A 400 -3.26 3.15 -5.79
C ILE A 400 -2.89 3.38 -7.26
N TYR A 401 -2.19 4.48 -7.59
CA TYR A 401 -1.76 4.71 -8.97
C TYR A 401 -0.81 3.62 -9.46
N GLN A 402 0.08 3.11 -8.61
CA GLN A 402 0.96 1.99 -8.94
C GLN A 402 0.17 0.71 -9.20
N GLU A 403 -0.85 0.40 -8.38
CA GLU A 403 -1.72 -0.76 -8.58
C GLU A 403 -2.58 -0.66 -9.86
N LYS A 404 -2.98 0.57 -10.26
CA LYS A 404 -3.64 0.82 -11.55
C LYS A 404 -2.69 0.78 -12.76
N GLY A 405 -1.38 0.56 -12.56
CA GLY A 405 -0.37 0.63 -13.62
C GLY A 405 -0.05 2.05 -14.11
N LEU A 406 -0.53 3.09 -13.41
CA LEU A 406 -0.30 4.50 -13.73
C LEU A 406 1.03 4.97 -13.12
N TYR A 407 2.12 4.35 -13.54
CA TYR A 407 3.44 4.49 -12.92
C TYR A 407 3.97 5.93 -12.91
N GLU A 408 3.77 6.71 -13.97
CA GLU A 408 4.23 8.10 -14.02
C GLU A 408 3.52 8.99 -12.97
N LEU A 409 2.22 8.75 -12.72
CA LEU A 409 1.47 9.48 -11.69
C LEU A 409 1.88 9.06 -10.28
N ALA A 410 2.12 7.76 -10.06
CA ALA A 410 2.63 7.25 -8.79
C ALA A 410 4.01 7.86 -8.48
N LEU A 411 4.93 7.82 -9.44
CA LEU A 411 6.28 8.38 -9.31
C LEU A 411 6.24 9.88 -8.99
N LYS A 412 5.40 10.66 -9.71
CA LYS A 412 5.23 12.09 -9.44
C LYS A 412 4.74 12.36 -8.01
N ASN A 413 3.81 11.56 -7.49
CA ASN A 413 3.33 11.74 -6.12
C ASN A 413 4.40 11.36 -5.09
N TYR A 414 5.10 10.24 -5.26
CA TYR A 414 6.19 9.87 -4.34
C TYR A 414 7.31 10.91 -4.31
N ASN A 415 7.75 11.41 -5.47
CA ASN A 415 8.78 12.45 -5.53
C ASN A 415 8.33 13.73 -4.83
N LYS A 416 7.07 14.16 -5.05
CA LYS A 416 6.50 15.31 -4.36
C LYS A 416 6.55 15.16 -2.84
N ILE A 417 6.27 13.97 -2.29
CA ILE A 417 6.35 13.72 -0.85
C ILE A 417 7.80 13.86 -0.35
N LEU A 418 8.78 13.31 -1.09
CA LEU A 418 10.19 13.39 -0.73
C LEU A 418 10.77 14.81 -0.88
N GLU A 419 10.22 15.64 -1.76
CA GLU A 419 10.56 17.05 -1.90
C GLU A 419 9.98 17.90 -0.76
N GLU A 420 8.70 17.73 -0.44
CA GLU A 420 8.02 18.50 0.61
C GLU A 420 8.43 18.06 2.03
N TYR A 421 8.71 16.77 2.24
CA TYR A 421 9.03 16.18 3.54
C TYR A 421 10.21 15.19 3.46
N PRO A 422 11.45 15.66 3.22
CA PRO A 422 12.59 14.80 2.93
C PRO A 422 12.96 13.81 4.06
N ASP A 423 12.72 14.17 5.32
CA ASP A 423 13.05 13.39 6.52
C ASP A 423 11.82 12.73 7.16
N ASN A 424 10.77 12.47 6.37
CA ASN A 424 9.55 11.84 6.88
C ASN A 424 9.76 10.37 7.28
N ILE A 425 8.95 9.88 8.22
CA ILE A 425 9.05 8.52 8.78
C ILE A 425 8.81 7.39 7.77
N TYR A 426 8.28 7.70 6.58
CA TYR A 426 8.02 6.75 5.48
C TYR A 426 9.02 6.91 4.32
N ALA A 427 10.07 7.72 4.47
CA ALA A 427 10.98 8.03 3.37
C ALA A 427 11.69 6.78 2.82
N ASP A 428 12.03 5.82 3.67
CA ASP A 428 12.61 4.53 3.26
C ASP A 428 11.59 3.67 2.50
N TYR A 429 10.34 3.61 2.96
CA TYR A 429 9.23 2.96 2.26
C TYR A 429 8.97 3.59 0.89
N ILE A 430 8.91 4.92 0.80
CA ILE A 430 8.67 5.62 -0.45
C ILE A 430 9.80 5.34 -1.45
N GLN A 431 11.06 5.42 -1.00
CA GLN A 431 12.21 5.09 -1.84
C GLN A 431 12.18 3.63 -2.32
N PHE A 432 11.70 2.70 -1.48
CA PHE A 432 11.50 1.30 -1.84
C PHE A 432 10.42 1.16 -2.92
N GLN A 433 9.27 1.83 -2.75
CA GLN A 433 8.18 1.78 -3.73
C GLN A 433 8.56 2.39 -5.08
N ILE A 434 9.35 3.47 -5.10
CA ILE A 434 9.92 4.01 -6.34
C ILE A 434 10.76 2.94 -7.07
N GLY A 435 11.61 2.21 -6.35
CA GLY A 435 12.38 1.10 -6.92
C GLY A 435 11.49 -0.02 -7.46
N MET A 436 10.44 -0.39 -6.73
CA MET A 436 9.45 -1.38 -7.16
C MET A 436 8.66 -0.93 -8.39
N LEU A 437 8.35 0.36 -8.49
CA LEU A 437 7.67 0.96 -9.62
C LEU A 437 8.52 0.88 -10.88
N PHE A 438 9.80 1.23 -10.81
CA PHE A 438 10.73 1.06 -11.94
C PHE A 438 10.88 -0.42 -12.31
N LEU A 439 10.97 -1.32 -11.33
CA LEU A 439 11.06 -2.76 -11.57
C LEU A 439 9.81 -3.30 -12.28
N LYS A 440 8.60 -2.92 -11.84
CA LYS A 440 7.33 -3.31 -12.47
C LYS A 440 7.16 -2.73 -13.88
N ASN A 441 7.78 -1.58 -14.15
CA ASN A 441 7.77 -0.92 -15.46
C ASN A 441 8.96 -1.33 -16.35
N GLU A 442 9.68 -2.40 -15.98
CA GLU A 442 10.84 -2.93 -16.72
C GLU A 442 11.98 -1.93 -16.93
N LYS A 443 12.01 -0.85 -16.14
CA LYS A 443 13.05 0.18 -16.10
C LYS A 443 14.17 -0.25 -15.14
N TRP A 444 14.96 -1.24 -15.57
CA TRP A 444 15.90 -1.96 -14.71
C TRP A 444 17.00 -1.05 -14.12
N GLU A 445 17.54 -0.13 -14.91
CA GLU A 445 18.62 0.77 -14.48
C GLU A 445 18.15 1.72 -13.38
N GLU A 446 16.97 2.32 -13.54
CA GLU A 446 16.35 3.22 -12.57
C GLU A 446 15.94 2.48 -11.29
N ALA A 447 15.48 1.22 -11.41
CA ALA A 447 15.22 0.35 -10.27
C ALA A 447 16.50 0.08 -9.47
N ILE A 448 17.60 -0.25 -10.17
CA ILE A 448 18.93 -0.47 -9.58
C ILE A 448 19.39 0.76 -8.80
N LEU A 449 19.31 1.95 -9.42
CA LEU A 449 19.69 3.21 -8.79
C LEU A 449 18.84 3.49 -7.53
N SER A 450 17.53 3.25 -7.63
CA SER A 450 16.59 3.50 -6.54
C SER A 450 16.84 2.61 -5.32
N PHE A 451 17.05 1.30 -5.52
CA PHE A 451 17.36 0.37 -4.43
C PHE A 451 18.74 0.64 -3.81
N ARG A 452 19.74 1.00 -4.62
CA ARG A 452 21.07 1.41 -4.10
C ARG A 452 20.98 2.69 -3.28
N ASN A 453 20.15 3.66 -3.70
CA ASN A 453 19.95 4.88 -2.94
C ASN A 453 19.29 4.59 -1.58
N LEU A 454 18.33 3.65 -1.53
CA LEU A 454 17.75 3.17 -0.28
C LEU A 454 18.80 2.56 0.63
N GLU A 455 19.65 1.67 0.12
CA GLU A 455 20.73 1.04 0.91
C GLU A 455 21.70 2.08 1.49
N ARG A 456 22.03 3.12 0.70
CA ARG A 456 22.96 4.19 1.11
C ARG A 456 22.34 5.15 2.13
N ARG A 457 21.10 5.60 1.91
CA ARG A 457 20.43 6.59 2.78
C ARG A 457 19.85 5.98 4.05
N PHE A 458 19.36 4.74 3.96
CA PHE A 458 18.65 4.07 5.05
C PHE A 458 19.24 2.69 5.38
N PRO A 459 20.55 2.59 5.73
CA PRO A 459 21.25 1.32 5.88
C PRO A 459 20.68 0.40 6.99
N PHE A 460 19.90 0.96 7.91
CA PHE A 460 19.24 0.23 9.00
C PHE A 460 17.74 -0.01 8.77
N SER A 461 17.21 0.32 7.58
CA SER A 461 15.81 0.08 7.27
C SER A 461 15.49 -1.42 7.29
N LYS A 462 14.29 -1.77 7.79
CA LYS A 462 13.78 -3.14 7.76
C LYS A 462 13.48 -3.64 6.35
N LEU A 463 13.47 -2.74 5.35
CA LEU A 463 13.23 -3.05 3.94
C LEU A 463 14.52 -3.43 3.19
N ILE A 464 15.70 -3.28 3.80
CA ILE A 464 17.00 -3.56 3.15
C ILE A 464 17.08 -4.99 2.60
N PRO A 465 16.67 -6.06 3.32
CA PRO A 465 16.70 -7.40 2.76
C PRO A 465 15.84 -7.55 1.50
N GLN A 466 14.62 -7.01 1.52
CA GLN A 466 13.72 -7.03 0.36
C GLN A 466 14.30 -6.19 -0.79
N ALA A 467 14.82 -4.99 -0.51
CA ALA A 467 15.44 -4.12 -1.50
C ALA A 467 16.63 -4.81 -2.18
N ASN A 468 17.46 -5.53 -1.43
CA ASN A 468 18.60 -6.26 -1.99
C ASN A 468 18.18 -7.46 -2.85
N TYR A 469 17.07 -8.12 -2.52
CA TYR A 469 16.49 -9.16 -3.37
C TYR A 469 15.95 -8.58 -4.69
N TYR A 470 15.22 -7.46 -4.64
CA TYR A 470 14.71 -6.81 -5.84
C TYR A 470 15.80 -6.13 -6.68
N LEU A 471 16.85 -5.62 -6.04
CA LEU A 471 18.06 -5.17 -6.72
C LEU A 471 18.73 -6.32 -7.48
N ALA A 472 18.86 -7.51 -6.86
CA ALA A 472 19.35 -8.70 -7.53
C ALA A 472 18.42 -9.11 -8.69
N THR A 473 17.10 -9.03 -8.50
CA THR A 473 16.11 -9.32 -9.56
C THR A 473 16.22 -8.35 -10.74
N ALA A 474 16.47 -7.06 -10.49
CA ALA A 474 16.71 -6.07 -11.53
C ALA A 474 17.98 -6.40 -12.34
N TYR A 475 19.08 -6.72 -11.67
CA TYR A 475 20.31 -7.16 -12.33
C TYR A 475 20.13 -8.46 -13.12
N PHE A 476 19.34 -9.40 -12.61
CA PHE A 476 19.03 -10.64 -13.30
C PHE A 476 18.26 -10.37 -14.60
N SER A 477 17.25 -9.49 -14.53
CA SER A 477 16.40 -9.12 -15.66
C SER A 477 17.19 -8.36 -16.74
N GLU A 478 18.23 -7.62 -16.34
CA GLU A 478 19.20 -7.00 -17.25
C GLU A 478 20.22 -8.00 -17.87
N GLY A 479 20.19 -9.28 -17.46
CA GLY A 479 21.12 -10.31 -17.91
C GLY A 479 22.47 -10.31 -17.19
N LYS A 480 22.65 -9.49 -16.14
CA LYS A 480 23.88 -9.40 -15.34
C LYS A 480 23.93 -10.47 -14.25
N TYR A 481 23.99 -11.75 -14.67
CA TYR A 481 23.90 -12.91 -13.77
C TYR A 481 25.02 -12.98 -12.73
N LEU A 482 26.26 -12.64 -13.12
CA LEU A 482 27.40 -12.65 -12.19
C LEU A 482 27.29 -11.57 -11.10
N TYR A 483 26.78 -10.38 -11.46
CA TYR A 483 26.52 -9.31 -10.49
C TYR A 483 25.38 -9.69 -9.54
N THR A 484 24.31 -10.27 -10.09
CA THR A 484 23.19 -10.81 -9.31
C THR A 484 23.69 -11.80 -8.27
N GLN A 485 24.53 -12.75 -8.68
CA GLN A 485 25.11 -13.77 -7.82
C GLN A 485 25.88 -13.14 -6.64
N LYS A 486 26.78 -12.18 -6.91
CA LYS A 486 27.55 -11.47 -5.89
C LYS A 486 26.68 -10.74 -4.87
N ILE A 487 25.58 -10.10 -5.33
CA ILE A 487 24.67 -9.37 -4.44
C ILE A 487 23.93 -10.34 -3.51
N LEU A 488 23.48 -11.47 -4.03
CA LEU A 488 22.80 -12.51 -3.23
C LEU A 488 23.76 -13.12 -2.20
N GLU A 489 24.99 -13.45 -2.59
CA GLU A 489 26.02 -14.01 -1.70
C GLU A 489 26.37 -13.04 -0.56
N LYS A 490 26.58 -11.75 -0.88
CA LYS A 490 26.86 -10.71 0.12
C LYS A 490 25.75 -10.57 1.17
N ASN A 491 24.50 -10.84 0.80
CA ASN A 491 23.32 -10.56 1.62
C ASN A 491 22.66 -11.81 2.21
N TRP A 492 23.27 -12.99 2.09
CA TRP A 492 22.65 -14.25 2.50
C TRP A 492 22.10 -14.25 3.93
N ASN A 493 22.93 -13.80 4.87
CA ASN A 493 22.59 -13.74 6.29
C ASN A 493 21.54 -12.65 6.60
N ARG A 494 21.35 -11.68 5.70
CA ARG A 494 20.41 -10.57 5.86
C ARG A 494 19.01 -10.89 5.36
N PHE A 495 18.85 -11.86 4.44
CA PHE A 495 17.53 -12.23 3.92
C PHE A 495 16.58 -12.84 4.98
N GLY A 496 17.10 -13.13 6.18
CA GLY A 496 16.39 -13.56 7.39
C GLY A 496 14.87 -13.42 7.36
N ASN A 497 14.23 -14.49 6.88
CA ASN A 497 12.82 -14.90 6.86
C ASN A 497 12.76 -16.03 5.82
N THR A 498 12.13 -17.18 6.12
CA THR A 498 12.21 -18.37 5.25
C THR A 498 11.74 -18.09 3.82
N SER A 499 10.69 -17.30 3.62
CA SER A 499 10.15 -17.05 2.27
C SER A 499 11.10 -16.24 1.37
N LEU A 500 11.77 -15.21 1.89
CA LEU A 500 12.68 -14.38 1.08
C LEU A 500 13.98 -15.13 0.79
N GLU A 501 14.47 -15.90 1.75
CA GLU A 501 15.64 -16.78 1.59
C GLU A 501 15.41 -17.82 0.48
N GLU A 502 14.23 -18.45 0.44
CA GLU A 502 13.86 -19.41 -0.61
C GLU A 502 13.84 -18.75 -2.00
N LYS A 503 13.26 -17.55 -2.12
CA LYS A 503 13.24 -16.77 -3.37
C LYS A 503 14.65 -16.37 -3.82
N ALA A 504 15.50 -15.93 -2.89
CA ALA A 504 16.90 -15.58 -3.16
C ALA A 504 17.71 -16.81 -3.63
N ARG A 505 17.52 -17.97 -2.99
CA ARG A 505 18.13 -19.25 -3.40
C ARG A 505 17.70 -19.69 -4.79
N TYR A 506 16.41 -19.57 -5.09
CA TYR A 506 15.89 -19.90 -6.41
C TYR A 506 16.51 -19.00 -7.48
N LEU A 507 16.52 -17.68 -7.25
CA LEU A 507 17.18 -16.72 -8.15
C LEU A 507 18.67 -17.02 -8.35
N TYR A 508 19.37 -17.39 -7.28
CA TYR A 508 20.78 -17.83 -7.36
C TYR A 508 20.96 -19.06 -8.27
N GLY A 509 20.10 -20.08 -8.10
CA GLY A 509 20.10 -21.24 -8.99
C GLY A 509 19.81 -20.87 -10.44
N LYS A 510 18.89 -19.92 -10.69
CA LYS A 510 18.63 -19.39 -12.04
C LYS A 510 19.83 -18.64 -12.62
N CYS A 511 20.61 -17.93 -11.80
CA CYS A 511 21.87 -17.33 -12.25
C CYS A 511 22.86 -18.41 -12.71
N LEU A 512 23.01 -19.50 -11.95
CA LEU A 512 23.89 -20.60 -12.32
C LEU A 512 23.43 -21.30 -13.60
N PHE A 513 22.11 -21.50 -13.74
CA PHE A 513 21.51 -22.07 -14.95
C PHE A 513 21.81 -21.23 -16.20
N ASN A 514 21.60 -19.90 -16.13
CA ASN A 514 21.85 -19.00 -17.27
C ASN A 514 23.35 -18.83 -17.59
N GLN A 515 24.23 -19.14 -16.63
CA GLN A 515 25.68 -19.22 -16.83
C GLN A 515 26.13 -20.59 -17.36
N ALA A 516 25.20 -21.47 -17.77
CA ALA A 516 25.44 -22.85 -18.19
C ALA A 516 26.12 -23.75 -17.13
N ASN A 517 26.13 -23.33 -15.86
CA ASN A 517 26.65 -24.09 -14.74
C ASN A 517 25.56 -25.02 -14.17
N TYR A 518 25.08 -25.93 -15.02
CA TYR A 518 23.90 -26.75 -14.76
C TYR A 518 24.07 -27.70 -13.57
N LEU A 519 25.28 -28.23 -13.33
CA LEU A 519 25.54 -29.13 -12.21
C LEU A 519 25.35 -28.43 -10.86
N GLN A 520 25.88 -27.20 -10.72
CA GLN A 520 25.68 -26.43 -9.49
C GLN A 520 24.23 -25.96 -9.37
N ALA A 521 23.58 -25.56 -10.46
CA ALA A 521 22.16 -25.21 -10.47
C ALA A 521 21.29 -26.36 -9.95
N ILE A 522 21.51 -27.59 -10.44
CA ILE A 522 20.80 -28.80 -9.98
C ILE A 522 21.00 -29.02 -8.48
N LYS A 523 22.23 -28.85 -7.98
CA LYS A 523 22.52 -28.99 -6.54
C LYS A 523 21.69 -28.00 -5.72
N ILE A 524 21.73 -26.72 -6.06
CA ILE A 524 20.98 -25.66 -5.36
C ILE A 524 19.47 -25.91 -5.44
N PHE A 525 18.94 -26.24 -6.63
CA PHE A 525 17.52 -26.51 -6.79
C PHE A 525 17.05 -27.74 -6.01
N SER A 526 17.85 -28.81 -5.97
CA SER A 526 17.52 -30.06 -5.26
C SER A 526 17.54 -29.86 -3.75
N GLU A 527 18.54 -29.13 -3.23
CA GLU A 527 18.61 -28.75 -1.82
C GLU A 527 17.40 -27.91 -1.41
N LEU A 528 17.03 -26.91 -2.22
CA LEU A 528 15.86 -26.07 -1.97
C LEU A 528 14.55 -26.87 -2.04
N PHE A 529 14.42 -27.78 -3.01
CA PHE A 529 13.23 -28.64 -3.18
C PHE A 529 12.96 -29.50 -1.93
N SER A 530 14.01 -30.01 -1.30
CA SER A 530 13.89 -30.82 -0.07
C SER A 530 13.41 -30.03 1.15
N LYS A 531 13.67 -28.71 1.20
CA LYS A 531 13.42 -27.87 2.37
C LYS A 531 12.10 -27.09 2.27
N THR A 532 11.78 -26.58 1.08
CA THR A 532 10.61 -25.70 0.92
C THR A 532 9.28 -26.45 1.13
N LYS A 533 8.29 -25.74 1.65
CA LYS A 533 6.89 -26.19 1.73
C LYS A 533 6.01 -25.59 0.63
N ASP A 534 6.53 -24.61 -0.10
CA ASP A 534 5.82 -23.93 -1.18
C ASP A 534 5.62 -24.86 -2.38
N ILE A 535 4.36 -25.07 -2.76
CA ILE A 535 3.94 -26.00 -3.81
C ILE A 535 4.25 -25.42 -5.20
N GLU A 536 4.10 -24.11 -5.38
CA GLU A 536 4.41 -23.45 -6.65
C GLU A 536 5.91 -23.47 -6.89
N LEU A 537 6.70 -23.13 -5.87
CA LEU A 537 8.16 -23.18 -5.96
C LEU A 537 8.66 -24.60 -6.24
N LYS A 538 8.06 -25.64 -5.63
CA LYS A 538 8.42 -27.05 -5.92
C LYS A 538 8.21 -27.42 -7.38
N GLN A 539 7.16 -26.91 -8.01
CA GLN A 539 6.88 -27.17 -9.42
C GLN A 539 7.98 -26.55 -10.30
N LEU A 540 8.29 -25.26 -10.08
CA LEU A 540 9.35 -24.54 -10.80
C LEU A 540 10.71 -25.23 -10.65
N LEU A 541 11.05 -25.67 -9.44
CA LEU A 541 12.31 -26.37 -9.16
C LEU A 541 12.45 -27.68 -9.94
N LEU A 542 11.42 -28.51 -10.01
CA LEU A 542 11.49 -29.76 -10.79
C LEU A 542 11.65 -29.48 -12.29
N ILE A 543 10.97 -28.45 -12.80
CA ILE A 543 11.09 -28.04 -14.20
C ILE A 543 12.52 -27.58 -14.49
N ASP A 544 13.08 -26.69 -13.67
CA ASP A 544 14.44 -26.17 -13.85
C ASP A 544 15.51 -27.27 -13.65
N ILE A 545 15.31 -28.22 -12.74
CA ILE A 545 16.18 -29.40 -12.61
C ILE A 545 16.12 -30.26 -13.87
N ALA A 546 14.93 -30.56 -14.39
CA ALA A 546 14.77 -31.34 -15.61
C ALA A 546 15.45 -30.64 -16.80
N TYR A 547 15.23 -29.33 -16.97
CA TYR A 547 15.86 -28.55 -18.02
C TYR A 547 17.38 -28.50 -17.87
N SER A 548 17.90 -28.45 -16.65
CA SER A 548 19.33 -28.54 -16.41
C SER A 548 19.90 -29.89 -16.89
N TYR A 549 19.20 -31.00 -16.62
CA TYR A 549 19.60 -32.32 -17.14
C TYR A 549 19.48 -32.43 -18.66
N ILE A 550 18.46 -31.84 -19.27
CA ILE A 550 18.33 -31.78 -20.75
C ILE A 550 19.52 -31.05 -21.36
N ASN A 551 19.93 -29.90 -20.80
CA ASN A 551 21.09 -29.14 -21.29
C ASN A 551 22.43 -29.89 -21.08
N LEU A 552 22.51 -30.75 -20.07
CA LEU A 552 23.65 -31.67 -19.86
C LEU A 552 23.58 -32.93 -20.74
N SER A 553 22.59 -33.05 -21.62
CA SER A 553 22.31 -34.26 -22.42
C SER A 553 22.10 -35.53 -21.57
N GLN A 554 21.72 -35.38 -20.30
CA GLN A 554 21.38 -36.49 -19.38
C GLN A 554 19.88 -36.78 -19.43
N GLU A 555 19.42 -37.26 -20.57
CA GLU A 555 18.00 -37.40 -20.91
C GLU A 555 17.24 -38.35 -19.98
N ASP A 556 17.87 -39.43 -19.53
CA ASP A 556 17.24 -40.38 -18.60
C ASP A 556 16.90 -39.74 -17.26
N LYS A 557 17.80 -38.92 -16.70
CA LYS A 557 17.55 -38.20 -15.45
C LYS A 557 16.49 -37.12 -15.63
N ALA A 558 16.54 -36.39 -16.75
CA ALA A 558 15.51 -35.39 -17.06
C ALA A 558 14.11 -36.04 -17.11
N ARG A 559 14.00 -37.20 -17.75
CA ARG A 559 12.77 -37.96 -17.85
C ARG A 559 12.23 -38.40 -16.49
N GLU A 560 13.08 -38.97 -15.63
CA GLU A 560 12.71 -39.38 -14.28
C GLU A 560 12.09 -38.20 -13.49
N ILE A 561 12.72 -37.03 -13.57
CA ILE A 561 12.25 -35.82 -12.89
C ILE A 561 10.90 -35.34 -13.46
N LEU A 562 10.73 -35.34 -14.78
CA LEU A 562 9.47 -34.93 -15.41
C LEU A 562 8.34 -35.95 -15.17
N GLU A 563 8.62 -37.25 -15.14
CA GLU A 563 7.62 -38.27 -14.78
C GLU A 563 7.18 -38.12 -13.33
N LYS A 564 8.13 -37.86 -12.42
CA LYS A 564 7.86 -37.50 -11.02
C LYS A 564 7.00 -36.24 -10.90
N PHE A 565 7.21 -35.24 -11.76
CA PHE A 565 6.35 -34.05 -11.81
C PHE A 565 4.91 -34.42 -12.13
N ILE A 566 4.68 -35.24 -13.18
CA ILE A 566 3.31 -35.63 -13.59
C ILE A 566 2.57 -36.37 -12.48
N ILE A 567 3.27 -37.23 -11.73
CA ILE A 567 2.69 -38.00 -10.61
C ILE A 567 2.31 -37.06 -9.47
N LYS A 568 3.17 -36.10 -9.12
CA LYS A 568 2.97 -35.21 -7.97
C LYS A 568 2.05 -34.01 -8.25
N PHE A 569 2.03 -33.51 -9.49
CA PHE A 569 1.40 -32.24 -9.86
C PHE A 569 0.48 -32.40 -11.08
N SER A 570 -0.51 -33.29 -10.96
CA SER A 570 -1.40 -33.69 -12.05
C SER A 570 -2.38 -32.62 -12.53
N TYR A 571 -2.52 -31.51 -11.80
CA TYR A 571 -3.37 -30.33 -12.10
C TYR A 571 -2.55 -29.04 -12.28
N SER A 572 -1.23 -29.13 -12.42
CA SER A 572 -0.37 -27.97 -12.62
C SER A 572 -0.67 -27.24 -13.93
N GLU A 573 -0.57 -25.91 -13.92
CA GLU A 573 -0.57 -25.08 -15.13
C GLU A 573 0.63 -25.38 -16.06
N TYR A 574 1.75 -25.86 -15.50
CA TYR A 574 2.94 -26.22 -16.27
C TYR A 574 2.87 -27.63 -16.89
N LEU A 575 1.77 -28.37 -16.66
CA LEU A 575 1.67 -29.77 -17.06
C LEU A 575 1.76 -29.95 -18.59
N SER A 576 1.20 -29.06 -19.40
CA SER A 576 1.28 -29.13 -20.86
C SER A 576 2.73 -29.03 -21.35
N SER A 577 3.50 -28.08 -20.80
CA SER A 577 4.94 -27.92 -21.06
C SER A 577 5.77 -29.14 -20.63
N VAL A 578 5.49 -29.70 -19.45
CA VAL A 578 6.16 -30.92 -18.96
C VAL A 578 5.85 -32.12 -19.85
N LEU A 579 4.59 -32.30 -20.26
CA LEU A 579 4.18 -33.36 -21.18
C LEU A 579 4.85 -33.22 -22.55
N LEU A 580 4.99 -31.99 -23.05
CA LEU A 580 5.60 -31.72 -24.35
C LEU A 580 7.08 -32.11 -24.33
N ASN A 581 7.80 -31.71 -23.28
CA ASN A 581 9.21 -32.05 -23.12
C ASN A 581 9.42 -33.56 -22.96
N LEU A 582 8.58 -34.27 -22.21
CA LEU A 582 8.62 -35.74 -22.16
C LEU A 582 8.35 -36.38 -23.51
N GLY A 583 7.35 -35.89 -24.25
CA GLY A 583 7.06 -36.34 -25.61
C GLY A 583 8.29 -36.18 -26.52
N ASN A 584 8.93 -35.03 -26.47
CA ASN A 584 10.13 -34.72 -27.25
C ASN A 584 11.33 -35.61 -26.89
N LEU A 585 11.55 -35.89 -25.59
CA LEU A 585 12.60 -36.81 -25.14
C LEU A 585 12.35 -38.24 -25.64
N TYR A 586 11.13 -38.74 -25.45
CA TYR A 586 10.74 -40.07 -25.95
C TYR A 586 10.81 -40.18 -27.49
N PHE A 587 10.49 -39.09 -28.19
CA PHE A 587 10.62 -39.02 -29.64
C PHE A 587 12.09 -39.11 -30.08
N LYS A 588 12.98 -38.38 -29.41
CA LYS A 588 14.42 -38.41 -29.69
C LYS A 588 15.06 -39.78 -29.46
N GLU A 589 14.57 -40.54 -28.48
CA GLU A 589 14.94 -41.94 -28.23
C GLU A 589 14.38 -42.95 -29.26
N GLY A 590 13.49 -42.52 -30.16
CA GLY A 590 12.79 -43.42 -31.08
C GLY A 590 11.64 -44.21 -30.45
N LYS A 591 11.24 -43.90 -29.21
CA LYS A 591 10.08 -44.53 -28.53
C LYS A 591 8.78 -43.86 -28.97
N LEU A 592 8.48 -43.97 -30.26
CA LEU A 592 7.40 -43.22 -30.93
C LEU A 592 6.02 -43.38 -30.28
N LYS A 593 5.62 -44.61 -29.92
CA LYS A 593 4.33 -44.87 -29.26
C LYS A 593 4.19 -44.14 -27.91
N LYS A 594 5.28 -44.05 -27.13
CA LYS A 594 5.28 -43.31 -25.86
C LYS A 594 5.21 -41.81 -26.12
N ALA A 595 5.98 -41.30 -27.07
CA ALA A 595 5.95 -39.89 -27.45
C ALA A 595 4.54 -39.46 -27.90
N GLU A 596 3.91 -40.22 -28.79
CA GLU A 596 2.54 -39.99 -29.26
C GLU A 596 1.54 -39.95 -28.09
N LYS A 597 1.64 -40.89 -27.14
CA LYS A 597 0.78 -40.92 -25.95
C LYS A 597 0.84 -39.60 -25.17
N TYR A 598 2.03 -39.02 -24.99
CA TYR A 598 2.19 -37.76 -24.27
C TYR A 598 1.66 -36.57 -25.08
N TYR A 599 1.95 -36.50 -26.39
CA TYR A 599 1.41 -35.46 -27.27
C TYR A 599 -0.12 -35.46 -27.31
N ARG A 600 -0.75 -36.64 -27.45
CA ARG A 600 -2.22 -36.77 -27.43
C ARG A 600 -2.85 -36.33 -26.13
N ARG A 601 -2.15 -36.53 -25.00
CA ARG A 601 -2.62 -36.07 -23.69
C ARG A 601 -2.69 -34.54 -23.62
N ILE A 602 -1.77 -33.82 -24.27
CA ILE A 602 -1.81 -32.36 -24.37
C ILE A 602 -3.05 -31.92 -25.14
N ILE A 603 -3.24 -32.45 -26.34
CA ILE A 603 -4.38 -32.10 -27.22
C ILE A 603 -5.72 -32.37 -26.51
N LYS A 604 -5.84 -33.49 -25.80
CA LYS A 604 -7.08 -33.86 -25.11
C LYS A 604 -7.35 -33.01 -23.85
N LYS A 605 -6.32 -32.72 -23.05
CA LYS A 605 -6.50 -32.03 -21.76
C LYS A 605 -6.42 -30.51 -21.85
N PHE A 606 -5.71 -29.98 -22.83
CA PHE A 606 -5.40 -28.57 -22.98
C PHE A 606 -5.74 -28.07 -24.40
N PRO A 607 -7.01 -28.16 -24.84
CA PRO A 607 -7.40 -27.84 -26.22
C PRO A 607 -7.28 -26.34 -26.58
N SER A 608 -7.22 -25.47 -25.58
CA SER A 608 -7.01 -24.02 -25.74
C SER A 608 -5.54 -23.59 -25.64
N ASP A 609 -4.65 -24.48 -25.21
CA ASP A 609 -3.23 -24.17 -25.04
C ASP A 609 -2.52 -24.19 -26.40
N GLU A 610 -1.70 -23.18 -26.70
CA GLU A 610 -0.93 -23.09 -27.94
C GLU A 610 0.07 -24.24 -28.10
N LEU A 611 0.55 -24.83 -26.98
CA LEU A 611 1.45 -25.97 -26.99
C LEU A 611 0.83 -27.22 -27.65
N LYS A 612 -0.51 -27.27 -27.83
CA LYS A 612 -1.16 -28.32 -28.61
C LYS A 612 -0.62 -28.39 -30.03
N TYR A 613 -0.25 -27.25 -30.64
CA TYR A 613 0.25 -27.21 -32.02
C TYR A 613 1.66 -27.79 -32.11
N GLU A 614 2.50 -27.60 -31.09
CA GLU A 614 3.78 -28.29 -31.00
C GLU A 614 3.61 -29.80 -30.82
N ALA A 615 2.63 -30.22 -30.02
CA ALA A 615 2.29 -31.63 -29.87
C ALA A 615 1.79 -32.25 -31.19
N LEU A 616 0.94 -31.53 -31.94
CA LEU A 616 0.47 -31.93 -33.27
C LEU A 616 1.62 -32.07 -34.26
N LEU A 617 2.59 -31.14 -34.27
CA LEU A 617 3.82 -31.26 -35.07
C LEU A 617 4.63 -32.50 -34.68
N GLY A 618 4.73 -32.80 -33.38
CA GLY A 618 5.36 -34.03 -32.89
C GLY A 618 4.69 -35.29 -33.43
N ILE A 619 3.34 -35.36 -33.38
CA ILE A 619 2.56 -36.49 -33.92
C ILE A 619 2.71 -36.57 -35.44
N ALA A 620 2.63 -35.45 -36.15
CA ALA A 620 2.81 -35.42 -37.60
C ALA A 620 4.19 -35.98 -38.00
N ASN A 621 5.24 -35.62 -37.25
CA ASN A 621 6.59 -36.12 -37.49
C ASN A 621 6.70 -37.63 -37.18
N ILE A 622 6.04 -38.12 -36.13
CA ILE A 622 5.94 -39.56 -35.84
C ILE A 622 5.31 -40.31 -37.01
N TYR A 623 4.17 -39.84 -37.51
CA TYR A 623 3.46 -40.48 -38.61
C TYR A 623 4.23 -40.43 -39.94
N MET A 624 5.03 -39.38 -40.16
CA MET A 624 5.99 -39.38 -41.27
C MET A 624 7.03 -40.49 -41.14
N GLN A 625 7.61 -40.69 -39.95
CA GLN A 625 8.60 -41.74 -39.71
C GLN A 625 8.01 -43.15 -39.85
N GLU A 626 6.74 -43.32 -39.51
CA GLU A 626 6.00 -44.58 -39.68
C GLU A 626 5.50 -44.82 -41.12
N GLY A 627 5.67 -43.84 -42.03
CA GLY A 627 5.18 -43.93 -43.41
C GLY A 627 3.69 -43.65 -43.59
N ARG A 628 2.99 -43.21 -42.54
CA ARG A 628 1.56 -42.84 -42.53
C ARG A 628 1.37 -41.41 -43.02
N LYS A 629 1.47 -41.24 -44.33
CA LYS A 629 1.54 -39.95 -45.02
C LYS A 629 0.28 -39.11 -44.85
N ASP A 630 -0.88 -39.70 -45.10
CA ASP A 630 -2.16 -38.99 -45.10
C ASP A 630 -2.51 -38.47 -43.71
N ASP A 631 -2.27 -39.28 -42.67
CA ASP A 631 -2.49 -38.89 -41.28
C ASP A 631 -1.58 -37.73 -40.86
N SER A 632 -0.30 -37.76 -41.28
CA SER A 632 0.63 -36.66 -41.01
C SER A 632 0.21 -35.37 -41.71
N GLU A 633 -0.19 -35.46 -42.98
CA GLU A 633 -0.62 -34.32 -43.77
C GLU A 633 -1.87 -33.65 -43.18
N GLN A 634 -2.80 -34.43 -42.64
CA GLN A 634 -3.97 -33.91 -41.94
C GLN A 634 -3.58 -33.02 -40.75
N TYR A 635 -2.69 -33.49 -39.88
CA TYR A 635 -2.23 -32.71 -38.72
C TYR A 635 -1.41 -31.49 -39.12
N LEU A 636 -0.60 -31.57 -40.18
CA LEU A 636 0.16 -30.42 -40.68
C LEU A 636 -0.76 -29.33 -41.22
N LYS A 637 -1.82 -29.69 -41.96
CA LYS A 637 -2.84 -28.74 -42.44
C LYS A 637 -3.55 -28.04 -41.29
N GLU A 638 -3.88 -28.77 -40.23
CA GLU A 638 -4.49 -28.21 -39.01
C GLU A 638 -3.58 -27.13 -38.39
N VAL A 639 -2.29 -27.45 -38.16
CA VAL A 639 -1.33 -26.49 -37.59
C VAL A 639 -1.15 -25.27 -38.49
N ILE A 640 -1.06 -25.46 -39.81
CA ILE A 640 -0.89 -24.35 -40.78
C ILE A 640 -2.09 -23.39 -40.75
N LYS A 641 -3.31 -23.91 -40.54
CA LYS A 641 -4.53 -23.12 -40.53
C LYS A 641 -4.69 -22.31 -39.24
N GLU A 642 -4.41 -22.92 -38.08
CA GLU A 642 -4.85 -22.39 -36.78
C GLU A 642 -3.73 -21.89 -35.87
N ALA A 643 -2.48 -22.35 -36.03
CA ALA A 643 -1.39 -22.03 -35.09
C ALA A 643 -0.85 -20.58 -35.25
N PRO A 644 -0.05 -20.05 -34.31
CA PRO A 644 0.73 -18.83 -34.52
C PRO A 644 1.74 -18.92 -35.68
N LEU A 645 2.10 -17.78 -36.28
CA LEU A 645 2.90 -17.69 -37.52
C LEU A 645 4.18 -18.54 -37.51
N VAL A 646 4.94 -18.52 -36.41
CA VAL A 646 6.20 -19.30 -36.30
C VAL A 646 5.94 -20.80 -36.38
N LEU A 647 4.87 -21.29 -35.75
CA LEU A 647 4.50 -22.71 -35.78
C LEU A 647 3.91 -23.11 -37.14
N ARG A 648 3.18 -22.21 -37.82
CA ARG A 648 2.78 -22.42 -39.23
C ARG A 648 3.99 -22.60 -40.13
N CYS A 649 4.99 -21.72 -40.04
CA CYS A 649 6.24 -21.85 -40.78
C CYS A 649 6.96 -23.17 -40.47
N LYS A 650 7.00 -23.59 -39.20
CA LYS A 650 7.61 -24.86 -38.78
C LYS A 650 6.88 -26.06 -39.38
N ALA A 651 5.54 -26.03 -39.40
CA ALA A 651 4.71 -27.03 -40.06
C ALA A 651 4.97 -27.09 -41.58
N LYS A 652 4.97 -25.94 -42.24
CA LYS A 652 5.27 -25.83 -43.68
C LYS A 652 6.65 -26.38 -44.02
N LEU A 653 7.65 -26.10 -43.18
CA LEU A 653 9.02 -26.56 -43.39
C LEU A 653 9.10 -28.09 -43.27
N LEU A 654 8.49 -28.66 -42.23
CA LEU A 654 8.43 -30.12 -42.02
C LEU A 654 7.74 -30.81 -43.20
N TRP A 655 6.61 -30.25 -43.67
CA TRP A 655 5.88 -30.78 -44.82
C TRP A 655 6.69 -30.69 -46.12
N ALA A 656 7.35 -29.55 -46.37
CA ALA A 656 8.18 -29.36 -47.56
C ALA A 656 9.37 -30.33 -47.61
N ASP A 657 10.04 -30.54 -46.47
CA ASP A 657 11.15 -31.50 -46.37
C ASP A 657 10.68 -32.93 -46.70
N PHE A 658 9.43 -33.28 -46.36
CA PHE A 658 8.85 -34.57 -46.70
C PHE A 658 8.42 -34.70 -48.16
N LEU A 659 7.74 -33.68 -48.70
CA LEU A 659 7.36 -33.64 -50.12
C LEU A 659 8.57 -33.80 -51.04
N LYS A 660 9.71 -33.23 -50.64
CA LYS A 660 10.98 -33.44 -51.32
C LYS A 660 11.37 -34.92 -51.38
N VAL A 661 11.28 -35.65 -50.26
CA VAL A 661 11.61 -37.09 -50.20
C VAL A 661 10.65 -37.93 -51.06
N GLN A 662 9.41 -37.47 -51.21
CA GLN A 662 8.41 -38.13 -52.05
C GLN A 662 8.56 -37.86 -53.56
N GLY A 663 9.47 -36.97 -53.97
CA GLY A 663 9.58 -36.52 -55.36
C GLY A 663 8.57 -35.44 -55.75
N GLU A 664 7.81 -34.88 -54.79
CA GLU A 664 6.86 -33.78 -55.01
C GLU A 664 7.54 -32.41 -54.97
N GLU A 665 8.61 -32.26 -55.74
CA GLU A 665 9.56 -31.15 -55.63
C GLU A 665 8.93 -29.79 -55.93
N LYS A 666 7.97 -29.73 -56.86
CA LYS A 666 7.23 -28.50 -57.17
C LYS A 666 6.43 -27.98 -55.98
N LYS A 667 5.79 -28.86 -55.22
CA LYS A 667 5.04 -28.46 -54.01
C LYS A 667 6.01 -28.04 -52.90
N ALA A 668 7.10 -28.79 -52.70
CA ALA A 668 8.13 -28.43 -51.73
C ALA A 668 8.73 -27.02 -52.00
N LEU A 669 9.05 -26.70 -53.26
CA LEU A 669 9.56 -25.37 -53.63
C LEU A 669 8.57 -24.24 -53.32
N ARG A 670 7.27 -24.44 -53.56
CA ARG A 670 6.22 -23.46 -53.22
C ARG A 670 6.13 -23.23 -51.72
N MET A 671 6.18 -24.30 -50.92
CA MET A 671 6.14 -24.18 -49.46
C MET A 671 7.35 -23.41 -48.92
N TYR A 672 8.56 -23.68 -49.44
CA TYR A 672 9.73 -22.89 -49.05
C TYR A 672 9.57 -21.40 -49.43
N GLU A 673 9.01 -21.09 -50.60
CA GLU A 673 8.75 -19.70 -51.00
C GLU A 673 7.79 -18.96 -50.06
N GLU A 674 6.73 -19.62 -49.60
CA GLU A 674 5.80 -19.04 -48.65
C GLU A 674 6.51 -18.69 -47.33
N ILE A 675 7.30 -19.61 -46.78
CA ILE A 675 8.06 -19.37 -45.53
C ILE A 675 9.02 -18.19 -45.70
N ILE A 676 9.68 -18.07 -46.86
CA ILE A 676 10.60 -16.97 -47.17
C ILE A 676 9.86 -15.63 -47.22
N ARG A 677 8.66 -15.58 -47.81
CA ARG A 677 7.84 -14.36 -47.90
C ARG A 677 7.34 -13.91 -46.54
N GLU A 678 7.03 -14.84 -45.65
CA GLU A 678 6.58 -14.54 -44.28
C GLU A 678 7.68 -13.92 -43.39
N GLY A 679 8.95 -13.97 -43.81
CA GLY A 679 10.02 -13.19 -43.18
C GLY A 679 10.42 -13.61 -41.75
N THR A 680 10.00 -14.80 -41.31
CA THR A 680 10.28 -15.33 -39.96
C THR A 680 11.76 -15.74 -39.79
N SER A 681 12.17 -16.08 -38.55
CA SER A 681 13.50 -16.65 -38.27
C SER A 681 13.80 -17.93 -39.07
N LEU A 682 12.77 -18.65 -39.52
CA LEU A 682 12.88 -19.85 -40.34
C LEU A 682 13.11 -19.55 -41.83
N ALA A 683 12.99 -18.29 -42.27
CA ALA A 683 13.18 -17.92 -43.67
C ALA A 683 14.58 -18.24 -44.19
N SER A 684 15.62 -18.06 -43.36
CA SER A 684 17.01 -18.37 -43.73
C SER A 684 17.23 -19.87 -43.92
N LEU A 685 16.60 -20.70 -43.08
CA LEU A 685 16.61 -22.15 -43.22
C LEU A 685 15.83 -22.60 -44.45
N ALA A 686 14.68 -21.99 -44.74
CA ALA A 686 13.90 -22.25 -45.95
C ALA A 686 14.65 -21.85 -47.24
N LEU A 687 15.35 -20.72 -47.25
CA LEU A 687 16.23 -20.30 -48.36
C LEU A 687 17.28 -21.38 -48.65
N LEU A 688 17.94 -21.88 -47.59
CA LEU A 688 18.96 -22.91 -47.72
C LEU A 688 18.39 -24.24 -48.23
N ARG A 689 17.27 -24.71 -47.64
CA ARG A 689 16.55 -25.92 -48.09
C ARG A 689 16.13 -25.84 -49.56
N LYS A 690 15.61 -24.68 -49.97
CA LYS A 690 15.23 -24.42 -51.36
C LYS A 690 16.43 -24.46 -52.31
N ALA A 691 17.55 -23.83 -51.93
CA ALA A 691 18.76 -23.82 -52.74
C ALA A 691 19.33 -25.24 -52.96
N TYR A 692 19.32 -26.08 -51.93
CA TYR A 692 19.70 -27.50 -52.06
C TYR A 692 18.81 -28.24 -53.05
N LEU A 693 17.48 -28.10 -52.92
CA LEU A 693 16.54 -28.77 -53.82
C LEU A 693 16.71 -28.31 -55.27
N LEU A 694 16.88 -27.02 -55.52
CA LEU A 694 17.14 -26.48 -56.87
C LEU A 694 18.45 -27.02 -57.47
N LYS A 695 19.49 -27.19 -56.65
CA LYS A 695 20.74 -27.82 -57.08
C LYS A 695 20.52 -29.29 -57.45
N ASP A 696 19.79 -30.05 -56.64
CA ASP A 696 19.48 -31.46 -56.91
C ASP A 696 18.67 -31.60 -58.22
N LEU A 697 17.77 -30.65 -58.47
CA LEU A 697 17.01 -30.47 -59.71
C LEU A 697 17.83 -29.97 -60.92
N ARG A 698 19.14 -29.74 -60.76
CA ARG A 698 20.03 -29.16 -61.79
C ARG A 698 19.66 -27.74 -62.25
N ARG A 699 18.82 -27.02 -61.50
CA ARG A 699 18.46 -25.60 -61.72
C ARG A 699 19.52 -24.70 -61.10
N TYR A 700 20.75 -24.78 -61.62
CA TYR A 700 21.94 -24.22 -60.98
C TYR A 700 21.91 -22.68 -60.85
N SER A 701 21.39 -21.95 -61.84
CA SER A 701 21.30 -20.49 -61.81
C SER A 701 20.43 -20.00 -60.65
N GLU A 702 19.27 -20.63 -60.46
CA GLU A 702 18.37 -20.31 -59.36
C GLU A 702 18.96 -20.76 -58.01
N ALA A 703 19.59 -21.94 -57.96
CA ALA A 703 20.26 -22.41 -56.75
C ALA A 703 21.33 -21.41 -56.27
N ILE A 704 22.13 -20.85 -57.19
CA ILE A 704 23.12 -19.80 -56.90
C ILE A 704 22.47 -18.57 -56.29
N PHE A 705 21.38 -18.08 -56.88
CA PHE A 705 20.66 -16.92 -56.36
C PHE A 705 20.22 -17.12 -54.91
N TYR A 706 19.65 -18.28 -54.60
CA TYR A 706 19.19 -18.58 -53.23
C TYR A 706 20.34 -18.86 -52.26
N PHE A 707 21.43 -19.51 -52.68
CA PHE A 707 22.63 -19.64 -51.83
C PHE A 707 23.24 -18.27 -51.48
N ARG A 708 23.29 -17.32 -52.42
CA ARG A 708 23.75 -15.95 -52.14
C ARG A 708 22.85 -15.23 -51.14
N LYS A 709 21.53 -15.33 -51.30
CA LYS A 709 20.57 -14.80 -50.32
C LYS A 709 20.75 -15.38 -48.92
N THR A 710 21.07 -16.67 -48.82
CA THR A 710 21.39 -17.30 -47.52
C THR A 710 22.65 -16.70 -46.89
N LEU A 711 23.69 -16.42 -47.68
CA LEU A 711 24.92 -15.76 -47.20
C LEU A 711 24.68 -14.32 -46.74
N GLU A 712 23.84 -13.55 -47.46
CA GLU A 712 23.42 -12.18 -47.08
C GLU A 712 22.72 -12.15 -45.71
N LYS A 713 22.03 -13.24 -45.35
CA LYS A 713 21.42 -13.42 -44.02
C LYS A 713 22.42 -13.86 -42.93
N GLY A 714 23.71 -13.84 -43.22
CA GLY A 714 24.78 -14.07 -42.24
C GLY A 714 25.20 -15.53 -42.04
N ILE A 715 24.57 -16.50 -42.71
CA ILE A 715 24.92 -17.92 -42.57
C ILE A 715 26.15 -18.23 -43.42
N LYS A 716 27.35 -18.10 -42.85
CA LYS A 716 28.62 -18.43 -43.53
C LYS A 716 29.06 -19.85 -43.14
N ASN A 717 29.00 -20.80 -44.08
CA ASN A 717 29.42 -22.19 -43.88
C ASN A 717 30.23 -22.67 -45.11
N PRO A 718 31.35 -23.40 -44.94
CA PRO A 718 32.15 -23.93 -46.06
C PRO A 718 31.33 -24.74 -47.07
N GLU A 719 30.29 -25.43 -46.63
CA GLU A 719 29.40 -26.19 -47.52
C GLU A 719 28.68 -25.30 -48.55
N ILE A 720 28.18 -24.14 -48.13
CA ILE A 720 27.44 -23.23 -49.02
C ILE A 720 28.38 -22.68 -50.10
N TYR A 721 29.58 -22.26 -49.72
CA TYR A 721 30.60 -21.81 -50.68
C TYR A 721 31.04 -22.93 -51.61
N PHE A 722 31.23 -24.15 -51.10
CA PHE A 722 31.54 -25.32 -51.92
C PHE A 722 30.45 -25.60 -52.96
N LEU A 723 29.19 -25.55 -52.55
CA LEU A 723 28.05 -25.82 -53.45
C LEU A 723 27.80 -24.68 -54.45
N LEU A 724 28.07 -23.43 -54.07
CA LEU A 724 28.14 -22.31 -55.01
C LEU A 724 29.20 -22.56 -56.08
N GLY A 725 30.42 -22.94 -55.67
CA GLY A 725 31.49 -23.31 -56.60
C GLY A 725 31.07 -24.44 -57.53
N TYR A 726 30.41 -25.48 -56.99
CA TYR A 726 29.87 -26.58 -57.78
C TYR A 726 28.81 -26.15 -58.80
N CYS A 727 27.89 -25.27 -58.42
CA CYS A 727 26.87 -24.78 -59.34
C CYS A 727 27.48 -23.97 -60.48
N TRP A 728 28.45 -23.09 -60.19
CA TRP A 728 29.18 -22.33 -61.22
C TRP A 728 29.99 -23.23 -62.15
N GLU A 729 30.66 -24.24 -61.60
CA GLU A 729 31.41 -25.24 -62.39
C GLU A 729 30.47 -25.97 -63.37
N LYS A 730 29.24 -26.30 -62.94
CA LYS A 730 28.22 -26.92 -63.80
C LYS A 730 27.65 -26.01 -64.87
N LEU A 731 27.64 -24.70 -64.62
CA LEU A 731 27.30 -23.67 -65.61
C LEU A 731 28.48 -23.30 -66.52
N LYS A 732 29.64 -23.95 -66.36
CA LYS A 732 30.89 -23.68 -67.09
C LYS A 732 31.50 -22.28 -66.84
N ASP A 733 31.12 -21.62 -65.75
CA ASP A 733 31.83 -20.42 -65.28
C ASP A 733 32.94 -20.83 -64.31
N GLU A 734 34.10 -21.13 -64.88
CA GLU A 734 35.25 -21.65 -64.13
C GLU A 734 35.86 -20.59 -63.20
N ARG A 735 35.79 -19.31 -63.56
CA ARG A 735 36.29 -18.21 -62.73
C ARG A 735 35.49 -18.08 -61.43
N SER A 736 34.17 -18.02 -61.54
CA SER A 736 33.28 -17.96 -60.37
C SER A 736 33.33 -19.24 -59.54
N ALA A 737 33.54 -20.40 -60.18
CA ALA A 737 33.73 -21.67 -59.47
C ALA A 737 35.00 -21.65 -58.60
N LEU A 738 36.14 -21.26 -59.19
CA LEU A 738 37.43 -21.17 -58.51
C LEU A 738 37.38 -20.18 -57.33
N ASP A 739 36.80 -18.99 -57.52
CA ASP A 739 36.62 -18.00 -56.45
C ASP A 739 35.92 -18.59 -55.22
N ASN A 740 34.81 -19.30 -55.42
CA ASN A 740 34.06 -19.91 -54.33
C ASN A 740 34.81 -21.10 -53.69
N TYR A 741 35.49 -21.92 -54.47
CA TYR A 741 36.31 -23.00 -53.91
C TYR A 741 37.51 -22.50 -53.10
N PHE A 742 38.16 -21.41 -53.53
CA PHE A 742 39.23 -20.78 -52.73
C PHE A 742 38.69 -20.15 -51.45
N LYS A 743 37.50 -19.56 -51.47
CA LYS A 743 36.83 -19.09 -50.23
C LYS A 743 36.64 -20.22 -49.23
N VAL A 744 36.32 -21.45 -49.68
CA VAL A 744 36.27 -22.62 -48.78
C VAL A 744 37.61 -22.88 -48.09
N ILE A 745 38.71 -22.77 -48.84
CA ILE A 745 40.07 -23.07 -48.37
C ILE A 745 40.59 -22.02 -47.39
N TYR A 746 40.35 -20.74 -47.68
CA TYR A 746 40.95 -19.64 -46.95
C TYR A 746 40.09 -19.09 -45.81
N LEU A 747 38.76 -19.23 -45.87
CA LEU A 747 37.86 -18.67 -44.87
C LEU A 747 37.46 -19.65 -43.76
N PHE A 748 37.71 -20.95 -43.93
CA PHE A 748 37.24 -21.99 -43.02
C PHE A 748 38.34 -23.00 -42.74
N GLU A 749 38.28 -23.69 -41.60
CA GLU A 749 39.23 -24.75 -41.22
C GLU A 749 38.71 -26.17 -41.44
N ASP A 750 37.53 -26.32 -42.05
CA ASP A 750 36.92 -27.64 -42.28
C ASP A 750 37.72 -28.47 -43.28
N LYS A 751 38.46 -29.46 -42.76
CA LYS A 751 39.31 -30.33 -43.57
C LYS A 751 38.53 -31.07 -44.66
N LYS A 752 37.31 -31.55 -44.37
CA LYS A 752 36.49 -32.31 -45.33
C LYS A 752 36.12 -31.47 -46.54
N PHE A 753 35.67 -30.23 -46.34
CA PHE A 753 35.33 -29.33 -47.44
C PHE A 753 36.57 -28.73 -48.12
N LYS A 754 37.67 -28.48 -47.39
CA LYS A 754 38.97 -28.13 -47.99
C LYS A 754 39.43 -29.19 -48.99
N THR A 755 39.41 -30.46 -48.59
CA THR A 755 39.78 -31.59 -49.47
C THR A 755 38.93 -31.61 -50.74
N LYS A 756 37.61 -31.53 -50.59
CA LYS A 756 36.69 -31.50 -51.73
C LYS A 756 36.96 -30.31 -52.65
N ALA A 757 37.20 -29.12 -52.09
CA ALA A 757 37.49 -27.91 -52.85
C ALA A 757 38.82 -28.02 -53.61
N TYR A 758 39.90 -28.49 -52.97
CA TYR A 758 41.19 -28.70 -53.63
C TYR A 758 41.09 -29.67 -54.81
N PHE A 759 40.39 -30.79 -54.67
CA PHE A 759 40.16 -31.72 -55.79
C PHE A 759 39.40 -31.05 -56.95
N ARG A 760 38.38 -30.24 -56.65
CA ARG A 760 37.60 -29.53 -57.68
C ARG A 760 38.45 -28.49 -58.41
N ILE A 761 39.24 -27.69 -57.69
CA ILE A 761 40.16 -26.70 -58.25
C ILE A 761 41.19 -27.36 -59.15
N ALA A 762 41.86 -28.42 -58.68
CA ALA A 762 42.88 -29.11 -59.45
C ALA A 762 42.29 -29.69 -60.76
N ARG A 763 41.06 -30.22 -60.72
CA ARG A 763 40.35 -30.71 -61.91
C ARG A 763 39.92 -29.60 -62.88
N ILE A 764 39.67 -28.38 -62.40
CA ILE A 764 39.45 -27.22 -63.29
C ILE A 764 40.75 -26.89 -64.02
N TYR A 765 41.86 -26.76 -63.30
CA TYR A 765 43.17 -26.50 -63.92
C TYR A 765 43.64 -27.61 -64.87
N GLU A 766 43.36 -28.89 -64.56
CA GLU A 766 43.61 -29.99 -65.51
C GLU A 766 42.82 -29.83 -66.81
N ARG A 767 41.57 -29.34 -66.76
CA ARG A 767 40.73 -29.12 -67.96
C ARG A 767 41.19 -27.90 -68.77
N GLU A 768 41.70 -26.87 -68.10
CA GLU A 768 42.29 -25.68 -68.72
C GLU A 768 43.73 -25.91 -69.24
N ASN A 769 44.27 -27.13 -69.14
CA ASN A 769 45.67 -27.48 -69.43
C ASN A 769 46.71 -26.71 -68.60
N ARG A 770 46.33 -26.22 -67.42
CA ARG A 770 47.19 -25.50 -66.47
C ARG A 770 47.85 -26.45 -65.49
N TRP A 771 48.73 -27.29 -66.02
CA TRP A 771 49.30 -28.45 -65.32
C TRP A 771 50.10 -28.06 -64.06
N LYS A 772 50.88 -26.97 -64.14
CA LYS A 772 51.69 -26.46 -63.01
C LYS A 772 50.83 -26.04 -61.83
N GLU A 773 49.74 -25.34 -62.09
CA GLU A 773 48.79 -24.91 -61.06
C GLU A 773 47.99 -26.08 -60.50
N ALA A 774 47.55 -27.02 -61.35
CA ALA A 774 46.90 -28.25 -60.91
C ALA A 774 47.80 -29.03 -59.93
N ARG A 775 49.08 -29.20 -60.28
CA ARG A 775 50.08 -29.87 -59.44
C ARG A 775 50.27 -29.16 -58.09
N LYS A 776 50.46 -27.83 -58.09
CA LYS A 776 50.58 -27.05 -56.84
C LYS A 776 49.38 -27.25 -55.92
N ILE A 777 48.18 -27.35 -56.48
CA ILE A 777 46.96 -27.59 -55.69
C ILE A 777 46.94 -29.01 -55.11
N TYR A 778 47.34 -30.03 -55.87
CA TYR A 778 47.48 -31.38 -55.33
C TYR A 778 48.58 -31.48 -54.27
N GLU A 779 49.71 -30.79 -54.43
CA GLU A 779 50.78 -30.73 -53.42
C GLU A 779 50.25 -30.13 -52.10
N LYS A 780 49.43 -29.06 -52.18
CA LYS A 780 48.73 -28.51 -51.01
C LYS A 780 47.72 -29.48 -50.39
N LEU A 781 47.03 -30.28 -51.20
CA LEU A 781 46.12 -31.32 -50.70
C LEU A 781 46.91 -32.41 -49.95
N VAL A 782 48.04 -32.86 -50.50
CA VAL A 782 48.91 -33.87 -49.86
C VAL A 782 49.40 -33.39 -48.49
N ALA A 783 49.76 -32.11 -48.39
CA ALA A 783 50.19 -31.49 -47.14
C ALA A 783 49.11 -31.49 -46.03
N LEU A 784 47.84 -31.75 -46.34
CA LEU A 784 46.79 -31.91 -45.32
C LEU A 784 46.89 -33.23 -44.53
N GLY A 785 47.69 -34.21 -45.00
CA GLY A 785 47.96 -35.46 -44.29
C GLY A 785 46.75 -36.40 -44.15
N ILE A 786 45.84 -36.37 -45.12
CA ILE A 786 44.59 -37.15 -45.13
C ILE A 786 44.68 -38.39 -46.04
N GLU A 787 43.74 -39.32 -45.90
CA GLU A 787 43.76 -40.58 -46.66
C GLU A 787 43.66 -40.36 -48.18
N GLU A 788 42.89 -39.35 -48.61
CA GLU A 788 42.76 -38.98 -50.02
C GLU A 788 44.04 -38.37 -50.62
N SER A 789 45.07 -38.08 -49.80
CA SER A 789 46.39 -37.63 -50.28
C SER A 789 47.06 -38.65 -51.19
N LYS A 790 46.78 -39.96 -51.04
CA LYS A 790 47.32 -41.01 -51.93
C LYS A 790 46.86 -40.80 -53.38
N ILE A 791 45.59 -40.44 -53.57
CA ILE A 791 45.01 -40.15 -54.90
C ILE A 791 45.68 -38.90 -55.51
N ALA A 792 45.92 -37.88 -54.70
CA ALA A 792 46.61 -36.68 -55.15
C ALA A 792 48.09 -36.95 -55.51
N GLN A 793 48.80 -37.82 -54.78
CA GLN A 793 50.18 -38.22 -55.10
C GLN A 793 50.28 -38.92 -56.46
N GLU A 794 49.36 -39.85 -56.75
CA GLU A 794 49.31 -40.50 -58.07
C GLU A 794 49.02 -39.51 -59.20
N LYS A 795 48.14 -38.53 -58.96
CA LYS A 795 47.84 -37.46 -59.90
C LYS A 795 49.03 -36.55 -60.16
N ILE A 796 49.79 -36.18 -59.12
CA ILE A 796 51.03 -35.39 -59.25
C ILE A 796 52.04 -36.13 -60.13
N LYS A 797 52.21 -37.45 -59.95
CA LYS A 797 53.14 -38.26 -60.77
C LYS A 797 52.77 -38.20 -62.26
N LYS A 798 51.48 -38.40 -62.59
CA LYS A 798 50.97 -38.32 -63.97
C LYS A 798 51.07 -36.92 -64.58
N LEU A 799 50.97 -35.86 -63.76
CA LEU A 799 51.09 -34.48 -64.23
C LEU A 799 52.53 -34.07 -64.53
N ARG A 800 53.52 -34.60 -63.80
CA ARG A 800 54.96 -34.36 -64.09
C ARG A 800 55.37 -34.88 -65.46
N GLU A 801 54.78 -35.99 -65.91
CA GLU A 801 55.01 -36.55 -67.25
C GLU A 801 54.38 -35.70 -68.38
N LYS A 802 53.33 -34.93 -68.08
CA LYS A 802 52.67 -34.01 -69.02
C LYS A 802 53.27 -32.60 -69.02
N GLU A 803 53.95 -32.19 -67.94
CA GLU A 803 54.70 -30.92 -67.88
C GLU A 803 56.03 -30.98 -68.65
N GLY A 804 56.54 -32.19 -68.94
CA GLY A 804 57.80 -32.44 -69.64
C GLY A 804 57.66 -32.77 -71.14
N LYS A 805 56.45 -32.73 -71.70
CA LYS A 805 56.16 -32.75 -73.14
C LYS A 805 55.61 -31.39 -73.53
#